data_AF-A0AAD5DKL8-F1
#
_entry.id   AF-A0AAD5DKL8-F1
#
_cell.length_a   1.000
_cell.length_b   1.000
_cell.length_c   1.000
_cell.angle_alpha   90.00
_cell.angle_beta   90.00
_cell.angle_gamma   90.00
#
_symmetry.space_group_name_H-M   'P 1'
#
loop_
_entity.id
_entity.type
_entity.pdbx_description
1 polymer ?
#
loop_
_entity_poly.entity_id
_entity_poly.type
_entity_poly.pdbx_seq_one_letter_code
_entity_poly.pdbx_strand_id
1 'polypeptide(L)'
;MPSTSLCGCRLRQLATDFTPFYLLPAIVQVVWLFIYWIGVAAFSHPEHCEPGTESSIQQYYATYICLGFFFAQAVVTCAAALLTLRGAPLEPSKRRWVVWLSGAFVLSIPINFGLLAWGAWVVEAGDGSCWSSDDKKMPATIFFGGLGVPVGQLVGFVLSYNMLGGVTAGDKFATTTRTGVSGLVHLVASWGAQHRGPMAQLEGILTELQQQLVAIDGEKSDAGAALACAALVQQEALAAVAAAAAGGGAAAGAAQGSAEVAAEDGAAGLAANGASAEAEAAPAAAKPHGPSAVLEWAAGVCRGAAAGTAGAAAVQQAPAGEEAAAEALHWSRFAVAPYGSRLHSWRRGKSSSCAARGQLSKLAAAAAAEHAQPLAGWGTGAAVAAAATRPHKPSRAERRSFAVARDLLGPGCQIVSFSNGNEKRGLLPHLVAVDRERQAVVLGIAGTWQWPHVVPEVAPTPAGWVGSASAAAAEHGTAGTADDAGKAGSAGVDGVQSPNGQLSSGPGGSWAHRQSLQAAQALLQDLDSSQLLQRLLRPAGGNSGGGGSGDPLASLDCTGWRLVVAGHGVGGGAAALLAPKLADLHLAPAEVWAFGPPGELCSADVAAAIAASCRMTAVALGVDAAPRTTGASLAGLMDQAVVGLARLRYPKMALLAALAADRVGPQRFRRRWTAPSRVLRRLSDVPPEALAYLQV
;
A
#
# COMPACT_ATOMS: atom_id res chain seq x y z
N MET A 1 1.92 -3.71 -26.01
CA MET A 1 1.18 -2.46 -26.37
C MET A 1 2.08 -1.55 -27.19
N PRO A 2 1.59 -0.74 -28.15
CA PRO A 2 2.41 0.28 -28.78
C PRO A 2 2.75 1.35 -27.73
N SER A 3 3.93 1.24 -27.12
CA SER A 3 4.45 2.26 -26.22
C SER A 3 4.72 3.51 -27.05
N THR A 4 4.18 4.64 -26.63
CA THR A 4 4.42 5.90 -27.33
C THR A 4 5.75 6.45 -26.86
N SER A 5 6.74 6.53 -27.75
CA SER A 5 8.01 7.18 -27.41
C SER A 5 7.90 8.68 -27.72
N LEU A 6 8.01 9.52 -26.70
CA LEU A 6 8.18 10.96 -26.88
C LEU A 6 9.62 11.30 -26.44
N CYS A 7 10.41 11.88 -27.34
CA CYS A 7 11.79 12.28 -27.08
C CYS A 7 12.70 11.15 -26.54
N GLY A 8 12.51 9.91 -27.01
CA GLY A 8 13.31 8.75 -26.58
C GLY A 8 12.86 8.09 -25.27
N CYS A 9 11.97 8.73 -24.51
CA CYS A 9 11.31 8.11 -23.37
C CYS A 9 10.06 7.37 -23.81
N ARG A 10 9.97 6.08 -23.47
CA ARG A 10 8.73 5.30 -23.62
C ARG A 10 7.71 5.83 -22.60
N LEU A 11 6.87 6.77 -23.04
CA LEU A 11 5.66 7.15 -22.33
C LEU A 11 4.68 5.99 -22.49
N ARG A 12 4.69 5.10 -21.50
CA ARG A 12 3.75 3.98 -21.43
C ARG A 12 2.54 4.42 -20.60
N GLN A 13 1.63 5.16 -21.22
CA GLN A 13 0.63 5.93 -20.45
C GLN A 13 -0.81 5.59 -20.81
N LEU A 14 -1.68 5.67 -19.81
CA LEU A 14 -3.12 5.73 -19.98
C LEU A 14 -3.51 7.15 -20.37
N ALA A 15 -4.36 7.30 -21.41
CA ALA A 15 -4.74 8.59 -21.98
C ALA A 15 -5.20 9.64 -20.94
N THR A 16 -5.77 9.18 -19.83
CA THR A 16 -6.31 10.03 -18.75
C THR A 16 -5.25 10.74 -17.91
N ASP A 17 -3.97 10.33 -17.95
CA ASP A 17 -2.89 10.93 -17.15
C ASP A 17 -2.51 12.35 -17.56
N PHE A 18 -2.74 12.69 -18.82
CA PHE A 18 -2.44 14.02 -19.31
C PHE A 18 -3.54 15.04 -19.02
N THR A 19 -4.60 14.67 -18.28
CA THR A 19 -5.70 15.60 -18.00
C THR A 19 -5.20 16.90 -17.34
N PRO A 20 -4.41 16.86 -16.24
CA PRO A 20 -3.89 18.09 -15.64
C PRO A 20 -2.95 18.85 -16.59
N PHE A 21 -2.22 18.10 -17.43
CA PHE A 21 -1.27 18.63 -18.39
C PHE A 21 -1.94 19.44 -19.50
N TYR A 22 -3.13 19.05 -19.95
CA TYR A 22 -3.87 19.79 -20.97
C TYR A 22 -4.87 20.77 -20.39
N LEU A 23 -5.52 20.43 -19.27
CA LEU A 23 -6.61 21.23 -18.72
C LEU A 23 -6.13 22.61 -18.21
N LEU A 24 -5.03 22.65 -17.46
CA LEU A 24 -4.54 23.93 -16.92
C LEU A 24 -4.03 24.85 -18.05
N PRO A 25 -3.19 24.39 -19.00
CA PRO A 25 -2.83 25.20 -20.16
C PRO A 25 -4.02 25.59 -21.04
N ALA A 26 -5.03 24.73 -21.21
CA ALA A 26 -6.24 25.08 -21.96
C ALA A 26 -6.97 26.26 -21.31
N ILE A 27 -7.14 26.25 -19.98
CA ILE A 27 -7.76 27.36 -19.24
C ILE A 27 -6.95 28.65 -19.44
N VAL A 28 -5.62 28.58 -19.27
CA VAL A 28 -4.74 29.74 -19.43
C VAL A 28 -4.78 30.28 -20.86
N GLN A 29 -4.71 29.40 -21.87
CA GLN A 29 -4.78 29.79 -23.28
C GLN A 29 -6.13 30.42 -23.64
N VAL A 30 -7.24 29.88 -23.14
CA VAL A 30 -8.57 30.45 -23.39
C VAL A 30 -8.67 31.86 -22.78
N VAL A 31 -8.23 32.03 -21.53
CA VAL A 31 -8.18 33.36 -20.90
C VAL A 31 -7.28 34.31 -21.68
N TRP A 32 -6.10 33.86 -22.10
CA TRP A 32 -5.17 34.66 -22.88
C TRP A 32 -5.72 35.02 -24.26
N LEU A 33 -6.44 34.10 -24.91
CA LEU A 33 -7.10 34.34 -26.19
C LEU A 33 -8.15 35.46 -26.07
N PHE A 34 -8.91 35.52 -24.97
CA PHE A 34 -9.82 36.64 -24.72
C PHE A 34 -9.08 37.96 -24.53
N ILE A 35 -7.98 37.97 -23.77
CA ILE A 35 -7.14 39.17 -23.59
C ILE A 35 -6.59 39.63 -24.94
N TYR A 36 -6.06 38.69 -25.74
CA TYR A 36 -5.52 38.96 -27.06
C TYR A 36 -6.61 39.50 -27.99
N TRP A 37 -7.80 38.88 -28.02
CA TRP A 37 -8.93 39.33 -28.82
C TRP A 37 -9.38 40.75 -28.46
N ILE A 38 -9.51 41.06 -27.17
CA ILE A 38 -9.84 42.41 -26.70
C ILE A 38 -8.75 43.41 -27.13
N GLY A 39 -7.48 43.02 -27.03
CA GLY A 39 -6.36 43.81 -27.52
C GLY A 39 -6.46 44.07 -29.03
N VAL A 40 -6.67 43.03 -29.85
CA VAL A 40 -6.82 43.21 -31.29
C VAL A 40 -8.02 44.11 -31.59
N ALA A 41 -9.20 43.85 -31.04
CA ALA A 41 -10.39 44.65 -31.29
C ALA A 41 -10.24 46.13 -30.88
N ALA A 42 -9.52 46.38 -29.78
CA ALA A 42 -9.26 47.74 -29.32
C ALA A 42 -8.18 48.46 -30.14
N PHE A 43 -7.23 47.73 -30.75
CA PHE A 43 -6.03 48.34 -31.34
C PHE A 43 -5.80 48.11 -32.83
N SER A 44 -6.60 47.27 -33.50
CA SER A 44 -6.37 46.86 -34.90
C SER A 44 -6.98 47.77 -35.96
N HIS A 45 -7.54 48.93 -35.58
CA HIS A 45 -8.04 49.91 -36.53
C HIS A 45 -6.98 50.99 -36.79
N PRO A 46 -6.19 50.88 -37.89
CA PRO A 46 -5.28 51.94 -38.30
C PRO A 46 -6.11 53.08 -38.90
N GLU A 47 -6.70 53.92 -38.06
CA GLU A 47 -7.49 55.06 -38.55
C GLU A 47 -6.59 56.19 -39.09
N HIS A 48 -5.28 56.17 -38.81
CA HIS A 48 -4.37 57.32 -39.02
C HIS A 48 -3.01 56.99 -39.67
N CYS A 49 -2.81 55.77 -40.21
CA CYS A 49 -1.57 55.47 -40.95
C CYS A 49 -1.63 56.06 -42.37
N GLU A 50 -0.61 56.81 -42.80
CA GLU A 50 -0.49 57.24 -44.19
C GLU A 50 -0.44 56.00 -45.11
N PRO A 51 -1.29 55.95 -46.17
CA PRO A 51 -1.30 54.85 -47.12
C PRO A 51 0.10 54.65 -47.74
N GLY A 52 0.70 53.46 -47.56
CA GLY A 52 2.01 53.11 -48.14
C GLY A 52 3.15 52.89 -47.14
N THR A 53 2.92 53.06 -45.84
CA THR A 53 3.90 52.66 -44.82
C THR A 53 3.94 51.13 -44.68
N GLU A 54 5.07 50.51 -45.06
CA GLU A 54 5.29 49.05 -44.98
C GLU A 54 5.04 48.46 -43.58
N SER A 55 5.21 49.27 -42.53
CA SER A 55 5.00 48.91 -41.13
C SER A 55 3.56 48.50 -40.82
N SER A 56 2.56 49.14 -41.45
CA SER A 56 1.13 48.89 -41.19
C SER A 56 0.71 47.47 -41.59
N ILE A 57 1.20 46.99 -42.74
CA ILE A 57 0.90 45.66 -43.28
C ILE A 57 1.57 44.58 -42.42
N GLN A 58 2.82 44.80 -42.00
CA GLN A 58 3.54 43.85 -41.15
C GLN A 58 2.92 43.71 -39.76
N GLN A 59 2.46 44.82 -39.16
CA GLN A 59 1.77 44.80 -37.86
C GLN A 59 0.44 44.06 -37.92
N TYR A 60 -0.33 44.28 -39.00
CA TYR A 60 -1.56 43.55 -39.26
C TYR A 60 -1.28 42.04 -39.37
N TYR A 61 -0.33 41.63 -40.22
CA TYR A 61 0.03 40.22 -40.36
C TYR A 61 0.53 39.62 -39.05
N ALA A 62 1.42 40.30 -38.32
CA ALA A 62 1.93 39.81 -37.04
C ALA A 62 0.80 39.54 -36.04
N THR A 63 -0.15 40.46 -35.94
CA THR A 63 -1.29 40.36 -35.03
C THR A 63 -2.23 39.20 -35.42
N TYR A 64 -2.66 39.13 -36.68
CA TYR A 64 -3.61 38.11 -37.12
C TYR A 64 -3.00 36.71 -37.25
N ILE A 65 -1.72 36.60 -37.64
CA ILE A 65 -1.01 35.31 -37.67
C ILE A 65 -0.82 34.80 -36.23
N CYS A 66 -0.41 35.66 -35.30
CA CYS A 66 -0.28 35.25 -33.89
C CYS A 66 -1.64 34.87 -33.30
N LEU A 67 -2.70 35.66 -33.52
CA LEU A 67 -4.05 35.32 -33.07
C LEU A 67 -4.51 33.98 -33.64
N GLY A 68 -4.36 33.76 -34.95
CA GLY A 68 -4.73 32.53 -35.62
C GLY A 68 -3.99 31.32 -35.06
N PHE A 69 -2.70 31.47 -34.77
CA PHE A 69 -1.89 30.41 -34.18
C PHE A 69 -2.27 30.13 -32.71
N PHE A 70 -2.49 31.16 -31.91
CA PHE A 70 -2.98 31.02 -30.52
C PHE A 70 -4.34 30.32 -30.48
N PHE A 71 -5.25 30.69 -31.38
CA PHE A 71 -6.54 30.03 -31.52
C PHE A 71 -6.37 28.55 -31.88
N ALA A 72 -5.55 28.24 -32.88
CA ALA A 72 -5.26 26.86 -33.27
C ALA A 72 -4.67 26.06 -32.11
N GLN A 73 -3.74 26.65 -31.35
CA GLN A 73 -3.16 26.02 -30.17
C GLN A 73 -4.22 25.78 -29.08
N ALA A 74 -5.05 26.77 -28.78
CA ALA A 74 -6.15 26.65 -27.83
C ALA A 74 -7.11 25.52 -28.22
N VAL A 75 -7.43 25.39 -29.51
CA VAL A 75 -8.24 24.28 -30.03
C VAL A 75 -7.55 22.93 -29.81
N VAL A 76 -6.26 22.81 -30.14
CA VAL A 76 -5.49 21.56 -29.92
C VAL A 76 -5.45 21.17 -28.45
N THR A 77 -5.15 22.12 -27.56
CA THR A 77 -5.05 21.87 -26.12
C THR A 77 -6.43 21.60 -25.50
N CYS A 78 -7.48 22.30 -25.91
CA CYS A 78 -8.86 22.01 -25.48
C CYS A 78 -9.33 20.64 -26.00
N ALA A 79 -9.03 20.30 -27.26
CA ALA A 79 -9.35 18.98 -27.82
C ALA A 79 -8.63 17.87 -27.04
N ALA A 80 -7.35 18.06 -26.69
CA ALA A 80 -6.60 17.14 -25.85
C ALA A 80 -7.20 17.04 -24.44
N ALA A 81 -7.52 18.17 -23.80
CA ALA A 81 -8.16 18.19 -22.48
C ALA A 81 -9.52 17.48 -22.50
N LEU A 82 -10.37 17.77 -23.48
CA LEU A 82 -11.68 17.13 -23.61
C LEU A 82 -11.57 15.64 -23.93
N LEU A 83 -10.59 15.23 -24.72
CA LEU A 83 -10.36 13.82 -25.04
C LEU A 83 -9.89 13.05 -23.79
N THR A 84 -9.00 13.64 -22.98
CA THR A 84 -8.51 13.04 -21.73
C THR A 84 -9.59 12.99 -20.64
N LEU A 85 -10.57 13.90 -20.68
CA LEU A 85 -11.74 13.92 -19.81
C LEU A 85 -12.89 12.98 -20.26
N ARG A 86 -12.81 12.37 -21.45
CA ARG A 86 -13.90 11.53 -21.97
C ARG A 86 -13.64 10.05 -21.72
N GLY A 87 -14.72 9.31 -21.39
CA GLY A 87 -14.85 7.85 -21.32
C GLY A 87 -13.94 7.12 -20.32
N ALA A 88 -13.80 5.79 -20.49
CA ALA A 88 -13.05 4.92 -19.57
C ALA A 88 -11.51 4.99 -19.73
N PRO A 89 -10.72 4.68 -18.69
CA PRO A 89 -9.25 4.68 -18.75
C PRO A 89 -8.68 3.69 -19.78
N LEU A 90 -9.26 2.50 -19.88
CA LEU A 90 -8.78 1.39 -20.73
C LEU A 90 -9.30 1.46 -22.18
N GLU A 91 -9.83 2.59 -22.65
CA GLU A 91 -10.42 2.69 -23.99
C GLU A 91 -9.32 2.96 -25.06
N PRO A 92 -9.01 2.04 -25.99
CA PRO A 92 -7.87 2.18 -26.89
C PRO A 92 -8.05 3.27 -27.95
N SER A 93 -9.30 3.54 -28.35
CA SER A 93 -9.67 4.53 -29.36
C SER A 93 -9.12 5.92 -29.03
N LYS A 94 -9.05 6.28 -27.74
CA LYS A 94 -8.52 7.56 -27.28
C LYS A 94 -7.02 7.67 -27.40
N ARG A 95 -6.31 6.57 -27.13
CA ARG A 95 -4.83 6.56 -27.13
C ARG A 95 -4.28 6.97 -28.50
N ARG A 96 -4.95 6.56 -29.59
CA ARG A 96 -4.55 6.94 -30.96
C ARG A 96 -4.53 8.46 -31.16
N TRP A 97 -5.56 9.16 -30.70
CA TRP A 97 -5.67 10.60 -30.87
C TRP A 97 -4.81 11.39 -29.89
N VAL A 98 -4.64 10.91 -28.66
CA VAL A 98 -3.78 11.58 -27.67
C VAL A 98 -2.37 11.73 -28.21
N VAL A 99 -1.80 10.71 -28.86
CA VAL A 99 -0.44 10.78 -29.41
C VAL A 99 -0.28 11.92 -30.42
N TRP A 100 -1.21 12.02 -31.36
CA TRP A 100 -1.19 13.08 -32.37
C TRP A 100 -1.38 14.46 -31.74
N LEU A 101 -2.31 14.59 -30.80
CA LEU A 101 -2.56 15.85 -30.09
C LEU A 101 -1.39 16.25 -29.18
N SER A 102 -0.71 15.28 -28.54
CA SER A 102 0.51 15.52 -27.77
C SER A 102 1.64 15.98 -28.67
N GLY A 103 1.84 15.34 -29.82
CA GLY A 103 2.82 15.77 -30.81
C GLY A 103 2.55 17.18 -31.34
N ALA A 104 1.30 17.46 -31.70
CA ALA A 104 0.87 18.80 -32.14
C ALA A 104 1.07 19.86 -31.05
N PHE A 105 0.71 19.53 -29.79
CA PHE A 105 0.93 20.42 -28.65
C PHE A 105 2.41 20.72 -28.43
N VAL A 106 3.27 19.70 -28.39
CA VAL A 106 4.72 19.88 -28.17
C VAL A 106 5.35 20.65 -29.32
N LEU A 107 4.96 20.37 -30.57
CA LEU A 107 5.43 21.11 -31.74
C LEU A 107 4.96 22.58 -31.73
N SER A 108 3.80 22.87 -31.14
CA SER A 108 3.27 24.24 -31.07
C SER A 108 4.07 25.16 -30.15
N ILE A 109 4.77 24.62 -29.14
CA ILE A 109 5.53 25.41 -28.16
C ILE A 109 6.65 26.22 -28.83
N PRO A 110 7.61 25.63 -29.57
CA PRO A 110 8.67 26.40 -30.23
C PRO A 110 8.13 27.33 -31.32
N ILE A 111 7.07 26.94 -32.04
CA ILE A 111 6.44 27.81 -33.05
C ILE A 111 5.84 29.05 -32.38
N ASN A 112 5.17 28.90 -31.23
CA ASN A 112 4.67 30.04 -30.45
C ASN A 112 5.78 30.99 -30.01
N PHE A 113 6.89 30.45 -29.50
CA PHE A 113 8.04 31.28 -29.12
C PHE A 113 8.55 32.08 -30.32
N GLY A 114 8.69 31.45 -31.49
CA GLY A 114 9.12 32.13 -32.72
C GLY A 114 8.16 33.22 -33.17
N LEU A 115 6.85 32.93 -33.20
CA LEU A 115 5.81 33.88 -33.62
C LEU A 115 5.69 35.06 -32.65
N LEU A 116 5.72 34.81 -31.33
CA LEU A 116 5.68 35.87 -30.32
C LEU A 116 6.93 36.74 -30.34
N ALA A 117 8.12 36.15 -30.53
CA ALA A 117 9.36 36.89 -30.65
C ALA A 117 9.36 37.75 -31.93
N TRP A 118 8.88 37.22 -33.05
CA TRP A 118 8.70 37.96 -34.29
C TRP A 118 7.68 39.09 -34.13
N GLY A 119 6.52 38.83 -33.53
CA GLY A 119 5.50 39.84 -33.25
C GLY A 119 6.01 40.96 -32.33
N ALA A 120 6.75 40.62 -31.28
CA ALA A 120 7.41 41.59 -30.41
C ALA A 120 8.43 42.45 -31.16
N TRP A 121 9.22 41.84 -32.06
CA TRP A 121 10.14 42.58 -32.92
C TRP A 121 9.42 43.53 -33.88
N VAL A 122 8.31 43.09 -34.52
CA VAL A 122 7.49 43.96 -35.40
C VAL A 122 6.91 45.15 -34.64
N VAL A 123 6.48 44.96 -33.39
CA VAL A 123 5.98 46.05 -32.54
C VAL A 123 7.09 47.03 -32.17
N GLU A 124 8.28 46.54 -31.84
CA GLU A 124 9.41 47.41 -31.43
C GLU A 124 10.07 48.12 -32.62
N ALA A 125 10.15 47.47 -33.77
CA ALA A 125 10.76 48.02 -34.98
C ALA A 125 9.81 48.96 -35.76
N GLY A 126 8.50 48.89 -35.50
CA GLY A 126 7.51 49.73 -36.15
C GLY A 126 7.44 51.15 -35.56
N ASP A 127 7.14 52.13 -36.42
CA ASP A 127 6.86 53.50 -36.00
C ASP A 127 5.58 53.52 -35.15
N GLY A 128 5.72 53.96 -33.90
CA GLY A 128 4.65 53.92 -32.89
C GLY A 128 3.39 54.72 -33.24
N SER A 129 3.47 55.58 -34.27
CA SER A 129 2.37 56.40 -34.80
C SER A 129 1.27 55.61 -35.51
N CYS A 130 1.51 54.33 -35.82
CA CYS A 130 0.53 53.50 -36.53
C CYS A 130 -0.42 52.70 -35.61
N TRP A 131 -0.27 52.83 -34.29
CA TRP A 131 -1.17 52.22 -33.32
C TRP A 131 -2.29 53.19 -32.94
N SER A 132 -3.54 52.72 -32.86
CA SER A 132 -4.72 53.55 -32.55
C SER A 132 -4.65 54.37 -31.24
N SER A 133 -3.71 54.07 -30.34
CA SER A 133 -3.51 54.79 -29.08
C SER A 133 -2.27 55.68 -29.04
N ASP A 134 -1.53 55.81 -30.15
CA ASP A 134 -0.19 56.44 -30.21
C ASP A 134 0.82 55.87 -29.18
N ASP A 135 0.52 54.70 -28.59
CA ASP A 135 1.31 54.08 -27.52
C ASP A 135 1.56 52.61 -27.81
N LYS A 136 2.81 52.28 -28.15
CA LYS A 136 3.27 50.91 -28.40
C LYS A 136 3.31 50.02 -27.15
N LYS A 137 3.17 50.59 -25.94
CA LYS A 137 3.27 49.82 -24.68
C LYS A 137 2.24 48.72 -24.59
N MET A 138 1.02 48.95 -25.07
CA MET A 138 -0.05 47.97 -24.93
C MET A 138 0.11 46.77 -25.87
N PRO A 139 0.34 46.94 -27.19
CA PRO A 139 0.74 45.85 -28.07
C PRO A 139 1.98 45.11 -27.56
N ALA A 140 3.02 45.85 -27.14
CA ALA A 140 4.22 45.25 -26.57
C ALA A 140 3.88 44.39 -25.34
N THR A 141 3.04 44.87 -24.43
CA THR A 141 2.59 44.12 -23.26
C THR A 141 1.84 42.84 -23.64
N ILE A 142 1.04 42.87 -24.71
CA ILE A 142 0.33 41.68 -25.22
C ILE A 142 1.32 40.64 -25.77
N PHE A 143 2.31 41.04 -26.57
CA PHE A 143 3.30 40.09 -27.11
C PHE A 143 4.29 39.59 -26.03
N PHE A 144 4.82 40.48 -25.19
CA PHE A 144 5.72 40.10 -24.09
C PHE A 144 5.01 39.31 -23.00
N GLY A 145 3.80 39.71 -22.61
CA GLY A 145 2.96 38.93 -21.70
C GLY A 145 2.59 37.57 -22.30
N GLY A 146 2.43 37.51 -23.62
CA GLY A 146 2.14 36.30 -24.37
C GLY A 146 3.25 35.25 -24.23
N LEU A 147 4.52 35.65 -24.06
CA LEU A 147 5.64 34.74 -23.80
C LEU A 147 5.52 33.99 -22.46
N GLY A 148 4.76 34.53 -21.51
CA GLY A 148 4.48 33.83 -20.25
C GLY A 148 3.70 32.54 -20.45
N VAL A 149 2.82 32.48 -21.45
CA VAL A 149 2.00 31.31 -21.77
C VAL A 149 2.84 30.10 -22.21
N PRO A 150 3.70 30.17 -23.24
CA PRO A 150 4.54 29.04 -23.64
C PRO A 150 5.61 28.71 -22.60
N VAL A 151 6.09 29.68 -21.80
CA VAL A 151 6.95 29.38 -20.62
C VAL A 151 6.18 28.53 -19.61
N GLY A 152 4.95 28.91 -19.27
CA GLY A 152 4.09 28.12 -18.39
C GLY A 152 3.80 26.72 -18.94
N GLN A 153 3.56 26.60 -20.26
CA GLN A 153 3.39 25.31 -20.94
C GLN A 153 4.66 24.45 -20.87
N LEU A 154 5.84 25.05 -21.09
CA LEU A 154 7.12 24.35 -21.00
C LEU A 154 7.40 23.87 -19.57
N VAL A 155 7.18 24.72 -18.56
CA VAL A 155 7.30 24.33 -17.15
C VAL A 155 6.31 23.21 -16.81
N GLY A 156 5.06 23.33 -17.25
CA GLY A 156 4.04 22.29 -17.10
C GLY A 156 4.43 20.97 -17.76
N PHE A 157 5.03 21.03 -18.96
CA PHE A 157 5.58 19.88 -19.66
C PHE A 157 6.74 19.24 -18.91
N VAL A 158 7.72 20.02 -18.46
CA VAL A 158 8.88 19.51 -17.71
C VAL A 158 8.44 18.90 -16.37
N LEU A 159 7.54 19.55 -15.64
CA LEU A 159 6.98 19.02 -14.39
C LEU A 159 6.23 17.71 -14.64
N SER A 160 5.39 17.66 -15.67
CA SER A 160 4.65 16.46 -16.04
C SER A 160 5.62 15.37 -16.47
N TYR A 161 6.58 15.65 -17.35
CA TYR A 161 7.61 14.72 -17.78
C TYR A 161 8.39 14.11 -16.60
N ASN A 162 8.72 14.92 -15.59
CA ASN A 162 9.37 14.44 -14.36
C ASN A 162 8.42 13.64 -13.45
N MET A 163 7.12 13.97 -13.40
CA MET A 163 6.12 13.19 -12.67
C MET A 163 5.85 11.83 -13.32
N LEU A 164 5.96 11.80 -14.64
CA LEU A 164 5.61 10.69 -15.53
C LEU A 164 6.86 9.89 -15.96
N GLY A 165 8.05 10.27 -15.48
CA GLY A 165 9.29 9.57 -15.73
C GLY A 165 9.16 8.12 -15.28
N GLY A 166 9.56 7.18 -16.14
CA GLY A 166 9.41 5.76 -15.90
C GLY A 166 10.02 5.36 -14.56
N VAL A 167 9.20 4.78 -13.68
CA VAL A 167 9.70 4.11 -12.48
C VAL A 167 10.26 2.77 -12.93
N THR A 168 11.58 2.66 -12.96
CA THR A 168 12.28 1.38 -13.08
C THR A 168 11.89 0.51 -11.89
N ALA A 169 11.40 -0.71 -12.17
CA ALA A 169 11.09 -1.67 -11.12
C ALA A 169 12.35 -1.89 -10.25
N GLY A 170 12.25 -1.55 -8.96
CA GLY A 170 13.38 -1.57 -8.01
C GLY A 170 13.89 -0.19 -7.57
N ASP A 171 13.62 0.88 -8.30
CA ASP A 171 13.92 2.23 -7.84
C ASP A 171 12.86 2.73 -6.86
N LYS A 172 13.31 3.11 -5.66
CA LYS A 172 12.44 3.31 -4.49
C LYS A 172 11.43 4.44 -4.72
N PHE A 173 10.15 4.14 -4.49
CA PHE A 173 8.99 5.05 -4.47
C PHE A 173 9.27 6.40 -3.78
N ALA A 174 10.03 6.38 -2.67
CA ALA A 174 10.36 7.54 -1.85
C ALA A 174 11.29 8.58 -2.53
N THR A 175 12.12 8.14 -3.47
CA THR A 175 13.09 9.01 -4.17
C THR A 175 12.38 9.84 -5.23
N THR A 176 11.41 9.24 -5.94
CA THR A 176 10.62 9.89 -6.99
C THR A 176 9.47 10.73 -6.43
N THR A 177 8.96 10.45 -5.22
CA THR A 177 7.93 11.29 -4.57
C THR A 177 8.47 12.60 -4.01
N ARG A 178 9.72 12.66 -3.54
CA ARG A 178 10.28 13.86 -2.89
C ARG A 178 10.56 15.03 -3.84
N THR A 179 10.57 14.82 -5.15
CA THR A 179 11.02 15.81 -6.15
C THR A 179 9.89 16.44 -6.99
N GLY A 180 8.61 16.19 -6.71
CA GLY A 180 7.48 16.74 -7.49
C GLY A 180 6.16 16.94 -6.75
N VAL A 181 5.09 17.21 -7.52
CA VAL A 181 3.69 17.56 -7.13
C VAL A 181 3.02 16.57 -6.16
N SER A 182 3.65 15.45 -5.81
CA SER A 182 3.27 14.67 -4.62
C SER A 182 3.25 15.53 -3.36
N GLY A 183 4.02 16.62 -3.33
CA GLY A 183 3.92 17.66 -2.31
C GLY A 183 2.51 18.26 -2.18
N LEU A 184 1.74 18.40 -3.27
CA LEU A 184 0.37 18.94 -3.27
C LEU A 184 -0.68 17.90 -2.86
N VAL A 185 -0.54 16.64 -3.31
CA VAL A 185 -1.39 15.53 -2.83
C VAL A 185 -1.09 15.24 -1.36
N HIS A 186 0.19 15.27 -0.95
CA HIS A 186 0.58 15.29 0.45
C HIS A 186 0.08 16.54 1.15
N LEU A 187 0.06 17.72 0.53
CA LEU A 187 -0.46 18.95 1.15
C LEU A 187 -1.94 18.78 1.46
N VAL A 188 -2.75 18.36 0.48
CA VAL A 188 -4.19 18.18 0.60
C VAL A 188 -4.55 17.00 1.52
N ALA A 189 -3.82 15.88 1.44
CA ALA A 189 -4.01 14.74 2.34
C ALA A 189 -3.49 15.01 3.77
N SER A 190 -2.45 15.84 3.92
CA SER A 190 -1.89 16.22 5.24
C SER A 190 -2.62 17.40 5.89
N TRP A 191 -3.48 18.12 5.16
CA TRP A 191 -4.25 19.24 5.70
C TRP A 191 -5.36 18.79 6.68
N GLY A 192 -5.64 17.48 6.80
CA GLY A 192 -6.60 16.94 7.77
C GLY A 192 -6.11 15.76 8.63
N ALA A 193 -5.06 15.05 8.23
CA ALA A 193 -4.62 13.84 8.92
C ALA A 193 -3.52 14.13 9.96
N GLN A 194 -3.92 14.49 11.19
CA GLN A 194 -3.00 14.74 12.31
C GLN A 194 -2.30 13.48 12.88
N HIS A 195 -2.50 12.29 12.31
CA HIS A 195 -1.90 11.05 12.80
C HIS A 195 -1.15 10.31 11.68
N ARG A 196 0.19 10.45 11.67
CA ARG A 196 1.07 9.66 10.80
C ARG A 196 1.24 8.27 11.39
N GLY A 197 0.60 7.28 10.80
CA GLY A 197 0.74 5.85 11.12
C GLY A 197 0.22 4.93 10.00
N PRO A 198 -0.95 5.21 9.38
CA PRO A 198 -1.51 4.36 8.33
C PRO A 198 -1.02 4.67 6.90
N MET A 199 -0.48 5.86 6.64
CA MET A 199 -0.11 6.27 5.28
C MET A 199 1.06 5.46 4.71
N ALA A 200 1.98 4.96 5.54
CA ALA A 200 3.08 4.11 5.07
C ALA A 200 2.59 2.73 4.59
N GLN A 201 1.53 2.17 5.19
CA GLN A 201 0.91 0.93 4.72
C GLN A 201 0.21 1.13 3.39
N LEU A 202 -0.56 2.21 3.25
CA LEU A 202 -1.21 2.54 2.00
C LEU A 202 -0.20 2.87 0.90
N GLU A 203 0.88 3.61 1.20
CA GLU A 203 1.97 3.88 0.27
C GLU A 203 2.69 2.59 -0.14
N GLY A 204 2.88 1.64 0.78
CA GLY A 204 3.40 0.31 0.48
C GLY A 204 2.48 -0.49 -0.44
N ILE A 205 1.17 -0.54 -0.15
CA ILE A 205 0.15 -1.19 -0.99
C ILE A 205 0.14 -0.54 -2.37
N LEU A 206 0.15 0.80 -2.43
CA LEU A 206 0.17 1.55 -3.68
C LEU A 206 1.46 1.33 -4.47
N THR A 207 2.61 1.23 -3.80
CA THR A 207 3.88 0.94 -4.45
C THR A 207 3.87 -0.45 -5.06
N GLU A 208 3.39 -1.44 -4.31
CA GLU A 208 3.30 -2.81 -4.78
C GLU A 208 2.27 -2.94 -5.91
N LEU A 209 1.07 -2.42 -5.70
CA LEU A 209 0.05 -2.37 -6.72
C LEU A 209 0.58 -1.67 -7.97
N GLN A 210 1.33 -0.57 -7.82
CA GLN A 210 1.99 0.07 -8.95
C GLN A 210 3.01 -0.86 -9.62
N GLN A 211 3.90 -1.54 -8.86
CA GLN A 211 4.87 -2.50 -9.40
C GLN A 211 4.20 -3.62 -10.19
N GLN A 212 3.08 -4.13 -9.70
CA GLN A 212 2.31 -5.18 -10.36
C GLN A 212 1.53 -4.63 -11.58
N LEU A 213 0.99 -3.40 -11.46
CA LEU A 213 0.37 -2.69 -12.58
C LEU A 213 1.41 -2.19 -13.61
N VAL A 214 2.72 -2.32 -13.39
CA VAL A 214 3.74 -2.05 -14.43
C VAL A 214 3.49 -2.94 -15.66
N ALA A 215 2.95 -4.15 -15.48
CA ALA A 215 2.55 -5.02 -16.59
C ALA A 215 1.48 -4.38 -17.50
N ILE A 216 0.61 -3.52 -16.92
CA ILE A 216 -0.41 -2.75 -17.65
C ILE A 216 -0.02 -1.28 -17.82
N ASP A 217 1.23 -0.93 -17.55
CA ASP A 217 1.80 0.42 -17.62
C ASP A 217 1.08 1.46 -16.71
N GLY A 218 0.73 1.07 -15.48
CA GLY A 218 0.04 1.93 -14.51
C GLY A 218 0.93 2.94 -13.76
N GLU A 219 0.45 4.17 -13.58
CA GLU A 219 1.06 5.22 -12.77
C GLU A 219 0.50 5.27 -11.33
N LYS A 220 0.99 6.22 -10.51
CA LYS A 220 0.50 6.40 -9.12
C LYS A 220 -0.99 6.74 -9.06
N SER A 221 -1.45 7.56 -10.02
CA SER A 221 -2.87 7.90 -10.19
C SER A 221 -3.69 6.65 -10.51
N ASP A 222 -3.11 5.68 -11.25
CA ASP A 222 -3.74 4.40 -11.54
C ASP A 222 -3.82 3.55 -10.29
N ALA A 223 -2.75 3.38 -9.52
CA ALA A 223 -2.82 2.62 -8.27
C ALA A 223 -3.92 3.19 -7.33
N GLY A 224 -4.01 4.52 -7.21
CA GLY A 224 -5.07 5.18 -6.44
C GLY A 224 -6.48 4.94 -7.01
N ALA A 225 -6.66 5.07 -8.33
CA ALA A 225 -7.93 4.81 -8.99
C ALA A 225 -8.32 3.32 -8.96
N ALA A 226 -7.34 2.43 -9.09
CA ALA A 226 -7.48 0.99 -9.06
C ALA A 226 -7.94 0.53 -7.67
N LEU A 227 -7.32 1.03 -6.59
CA LEU A 227 -7.81 0.79 -5.23
C LEU A 227 -9.22 1.32 -5.01
N ALA A 228 -9.53 2.53 -5.52
CA ALA A 228 -10.89 3.06 -5.44
C ALA A 228 -11.89 2.18 -6.20
N CYS A 229 -11.52 1.71 -7.39
CA CYS A 229 -12.29 0.77 -8.19
C CYS A 229 -12.50 -0.57 -7.46
N ALA A 230 -11.46 -1.14 -6.86
CA ALA A 230 -11.57 -2.37 -6.07
C ALA A 230 -12.54 -2.20 -4.89
N ALA A 231 -12.45 -1.07 -4.17
CA ALA A 231 -13.38 -0.75 -3.10
C ALA A 231 -14.83 -0.62 -3.59
N LEU A 232 -15.05 -0.06 -4.80
CA LEU A 232 -16.39 0.01 -5.40
C LEU A 232 -16.92 -1.37 -5.82
N VAL A 233 -16.05 -2.24 -6.35
CA VAL A 233 -16.40 -3.64 -6.68
C VAL A 233 -16.80 -4.41 -5.41
N GLN A 234 -16.04 -4.25 -4.31
CA GLN A 234 -16.38 -4.84 -3.02
C GLN A 234 -17.71 -4.31 -2.46
N GLN A 235 -17.99 -3.01 -2.60
CA GLN A 235 -19.27 -2.42 -2.17
C GLN A 235 -20.47 -2.95 -2.97
N GLU A 236 -20.31 -3.10 -4.29
CA GLU A 236 -21.34 -3.70 -5.14
C GLU A 236 -21.60 -5.16 -4.77
N ALA A 237 -20.53 -5.91 -4.50
CA ALA A 237 -20.61 -7.29 -4.04
C ALA A 237 -21.35 -7.42 -2.70
N LEU A 238 -21.03 -6.57 -1.73
CA LEU A 238 -21.73 -6.51 -0.44
C LEU A 238 -23.21 -6.15 -0.59
N ALA A 239 -23.53 -5.18 -1.46
CA ALA A 239 -24.92 -4.81 -1.75
C ALA A 239 -25.70 -5.97 -2.39
N ALA A 240 -25.06 -6.76 -3.25
CA ALA A 240 -25.66 -7.95 -3.85
C ALA A 240 -25.93 -9.05 -2.81
N VAL A 241 -25.00 -9.30 -1.89
CA VAL A 241 -25.20 -10.27 -0.78
C VAL A 241 -26.34 -9.82 0.13
N ALA A 242 -26.39 -8.54 0.50
CA ALA A 242 -27.47 -7.99 1.32
C ALA A 242 -28.83 -8.08 0.62
N ALA A 243 -28.89 -7.79 -0.69
CA ALA A 243 -30.10 -7.93 -1.48
C ALA A 243 -30.57 -9.40 -1.59
N ALA A 244 -29.64 -10.34 -1.77
CA ALA A 244 -29.94 -11.77 -1.79
C ALA A 244 -30.46 -12.26 -0.43
N ALA A 245 -29.87 -11.82 0.68
CA ALA A 245 -30.35 -12.14 2.02
C ALA A 245 -31.76 -11.58 2.29
N ALA A 246 -32.04 -10.35 1.85
CA ALA A 246 -33.36 -9.74 1.98
C ALA A 246 -34.42 -10.43 1.09
N GLY A 247 -34.06 -10.85 -0.12
CA GLY A 247 -34.94 -11.56 -1.05
C GLY A 247 -35.23 -13.01 -0.64
N GLY A 248 -34.25 -13.70 -0.04
CA GLY A 248 -34.40 -15.08 0.44
C GLY A 248 -35.45 -15.22 1.56
N GLY A 249 -35.63 -14.18 2.39
CA GLY A 249 -36.69 -14.14 3.39
C GLY A 249 -38.11 -14.11 2.81
N ALA A 250 -38.30 -13.51 1.63
CA ALA A 250 -39.60 -13.46 0.97
C ALA A 250 -39.95 -14.79 0.26
N ALA A 251 -38.96 -15.49 -0.29
CA ALA A 251 -39.17 -16.80 -0.91
C ALA A 251 -39.38 -17.93 0.12
N ALA A 252 -38.68 -17.89 1.26
CA ALA A 252 -38.86 -18.86 2.35
C ALA A 252 -40.25 -18.74 3.02
N GLY A 253 -40.82 -17.54 3.11
CA GLY A 253 -42.20 -17.35 3.59
C GLY A 253 -43.29 -17.84 2.64
N ALA A 254 -43.00 -17.95 1.33
CA ALA A 254 -43.93 -18.48 0.33
C ALA A 254 -43.86 -20.01 0.20
N ALA A 255 -42.69 -20.62 0.47
CA ALA A 255 -42.51 -22.08 0.40
C ALA A 255 -43.17 -22.84 1.58
N GLN A 256 -43.44 -22.17 2.70
CA GLN A 256 -44.13 -22.78 3.85
C GLN A 256 -45.66 -22.85 3.69
N GLY A 257 -46.22 -22.32 2.59
CA GLY A 257 -47.65 -22.39 2.26
C GLY A 257 -48.01 -23.37 1.14
N SER A 258 -47.03 -24.06 0.53
CA SER A 258 -47.26 -24.85 -0.71
C SER A 258 -46.63 -26.25 -0.68
N ALA A 259 -46.39 -26.81 0.51
CA ALA A 259 -45.81 -28.16 0.67
C ALA A 259 -46.87 -29.26 0.90
N GLU A 260 -48.09 -29.12 0.37
CA GLU A 260 -49.13 -30.17 0.47
C GLU A 260 -49.67 -30.67 -0.87
N VAL A 261 -49.13 -30.26 -2.02
CA VAL A 261 -49.55 -30.83 -3.32
C VAL A 261 -48.40 -30.86 -4.32
N ALA A 262 -47.62 -31.93 -4.32
CA ALA A 262 -46.99 -32.52 -5.52
C ALA A 262 -45.97 -33.59 -5.12
N ALA A 263 -46.48 -34.77 -4.79
CA ALA A 263 -45.75 -36.01 -4.95
C ALA A 263 -46.51 -36.82 -5.99
N GLU A 264 -45.98 -36.94 -7.21
CA GLU A 264 -46.09 -38.09 -8.11
C GLU A 264 -45.44 -37.77 -9.48
N ASP A 265 -44.91 -38.83 -10.09
CA ASP A 265 -44.20 -38.92 -11.39
C ASP A 265 -42.71 -38.50 -11.40
N GLY A 266 -41.72 -39.33 -11.74
CA GLY A 266 -41.73 -40.64 -12.37
C GLY A 266 -40.59 -40.78 -13.41
N ALA A 267 -39.42 -41.27 -12.97
CA ALA A 267 -38.44 -42.15 -13.61
C ALA A 267 -37.86 -41.98 -15.06
N ALA A 268 -36.58 -42.37 -15.15
CA ALA A 268 -35.77 -42.92 -16.27
C ALA A 268 -35.18 -41.93 -17.30
N GLY A 269 -33.92 -42.03 -17.78
CA GLY A 269 -32.83 -42.99 -17.56
C GLY A 269 -31.64 -42.70 -18.53
N LEU A 270 -30.65 -43.61 -18.51
CA LEU A 270 -29.53 -43.82 -19.44
C LEU A 270 -28.14 -43.22 -19.14
N ALA A 271 -27.26 -44.15 -18.75
CA ALA A 271 -25.81 -44.10 -18.76
C ALA A 271 -25.25 -44.43 -20.17
N ALA A 272 -24.08 -43.88 -20.49
CA ALA A 272 -23.16 -44.47 -21.47
C ALA A 272 -21.70 -44.07 -21.18
N ASN A 273 -20.85 -45.10 -21.13
CA ASN A 273 -19.39 -45.09 -20.98
C ASN A 273 -18.66 -44.54 -22.21
N GLY A 274 -17.39 -44.15 -22.05
CA GLY A 274 -16.40 -44.39 -23.10
C GLY A 274 -15.17 -43.46 -23.18
N ALA A 275 -14.01 -44.06 -22.87
CA ALA A 275 -12.70 -43.87 -23.51
C ALA A 275 -11.84 -42.64 -23.13
N SER A 276 -10.88 -42.94 -22.26
CA SER A 276 -9.57 -42.31 -22.08
C SER A 276 -8.68 -42.45 -23.32
N ALA A 277 -8.07 -41.35 -23.76
CA ALA A 277 -6.88 -41.35 -24.60
C ALA A 277 -5.86 -40.37 -24.01
N GLU A 278 -4.80 -40.90 -23.41
CA GLU A 278 -3.59 -40.17 -23.07
C GLU A 278 -2.88 -39.76 -24.37
N ALA A 279 -2.83 -38.45 -24.62
CA ALA A 279 -1.97 -37.86 -25.63
C ALA A 279 -0.94 -36.97 -24.91
N GLU A 280 0.31 -37.35 -25.05
CA GLU A 280 1.52 -36.69 -24.57
C GLU A 280 1.57 -35.24 -25.11
N ALA A 281 1.40 -34.27 -24.21
CA ALA A 281 1.31 -32.85 -24.56
C ALA A 281 2.70 -32.19 -24.58
N ALA A 282 3.17 -31.88 -25.79
CA ALA A 282 4.11 -30.78 -26.02
C ALA A 282 3.55 -29.47 -25.45
N PRO A 283 4.39 -28.51 -25.00
CA PRO A 283 3.93 -27.29 -24.34
C PRO A 283 3.00 -26.50 -25.27
N ALA A 284 1.71 -26.57 -24.97
CA ALA A 284 0.67 -25.87 -25.71
C ALA A 284 0.86 -24.38 -25.52
N ALA A 285 1.13 -23.66 -26.61
CA ALA A 285 0.93 -22.22 -26.64
C ALA A 285 -0.52 -21.96 -26.18
N ALA A 286 -0.69 -21.24 -25.07
CA ALA A 286 -1.97 -20.95 -24.45
C ALA A 286 -2.96 -20.48 -25.52
N LYS A 287 -4.00 -21.27 -25.80
CA LYS A 287 -5.06 -20.86 -26.72
C LYS A 287 -5.69 -19.59 -26.13
N PRO A 288 -5.82 -18.51 -26.92
CA PRO A 288 -6.45 -17.29 -26.43
C PRO A 288 -7.85 -17.62 -25.90
N HIS A 289 -8.07 -17.34 -24.61
CA HIS A 289 -9.37 -17.53 -23.99
C HIS A 289 -10.42 -16.70 -24.74
N GLY A 290 -11.52 -17.32 -25.16
CA GLY A 290 -12.63 -16.60 -25.77
C GLY A 290 -13.18 -15.52 -24.82
N PRO A 291 -13.82 -14.45 -25.33
CA PRO A 291 -14.34 -13.35 -24.51
C PRO A 291 -15.28 -13.84 -23.38
N SER A 292 -15.94 -14.98 -23.55
CA SER A 292 -16.76 -15.64 -22.53
C SER A 292 -15.98 -16.05 -21.27
N ALA A 293 -14.77 -16.58 -21.43
CA ALA A 293 -13.96 -17.05 -20.30
C ALA A 293 -13.43 -15.88 -19.44
N VAL A 294 -13.09 -14.75 -20.08
CA VAL A 294 -12.68 -13.52 -19.37
C VAL A 294 -13.84 -12.93 -18.57
N LEU A 295 -15.04 -12.91 -19.16
CA LEU A 295 -16.25 -12.47 -18.46
C LEU A 295 -16.58 -13.40 -17.29
N GLU A 296 -16.40 -14.70 -17.44
CA GLU A 296 -16.60 -15.66 -16.37
C GLU A 296 -15.59 -15.48 -15.23
N TRP A 297 -14.31 -15.28 -15.55
CA TRP A 297 -13.27 -14.95 -14.59
C TRP A 297 -13.58 -13.64 -13.86
N ALA A 298 -13.89 -12.56 -14.58
CA ALA A 298 -14.19 -11.26 -13.97
C ALA A 298 -15.47 -11.30 -13.11
N ALA A 299 -16.46 -12.11 -13.51
CA ALA A 299 -17.62 -12.41 -12.67
C ALA A 299 -17.22 -13.21 -11.42
N GLY A 300 -16.29 -14.16 -11.58
CA GLY A 300 -15.64 -14.89 -10.49
C GLY A 300 -14.94 -13.96 -9.50
N VAL A 301 -14.18 -12.96 -9.96
CA VAL A 301 -13.54 -11.93 -9.13
C VAL A 301 -14.58 -11.15 -8.33
N CYS A 302 -15.68 -10.73 -8.96
CA CYS A 302 -16.77 -10.02 -8.28
C CYS A 302 -17.46 -10.91 -7.22
N ARG A 303 -17.67 -12.20 -7.51
CA ARG A 303 -18.20 -13.18 -6.55
C ARG A 303 -17.23 -13.46 -5.40
N GLY A 304 -15.93 -13.58 -5.71
CA GLY A 304 -14.87 -13.78 -4.71
C GLY A 304 -14.75 -12.59 -3.77
N ALA A 305 -14.93 -11.36 -4.27
CA ALA A 305 -15.03 -10.16 -3.43
C ALA A 305 -16.21 -10.25 -2.44
N ALA A 306 -17.35 -10.77 -2.90
CA ALA A 306 -18.54 -11.01 -2.06
C ALA A 306 -18.26 -12.10 -1.01
N ALA A 307 -17.64 -13.21 -1.40
CA ALA A 307 -17.34 -14.33 -0.51
C ALA A 307 -16.27 -13.97 0.53
N GLY A 308 -15.22 -13.23 0.16
CA GLY A 308 -14.20 -12.76 1.09
C GLY A 308 -14.76 -11.77 2.12
N THR A 309 -15.66 -10.89 1.70
CA THR A 309 -16.32 -9.94 2.61
C THR A 309 -17.39 -10.59 3.48
N ALA A 310 -18.16 -11.53 2.94
CA ALA A 310 -19.15 -12.31 3.68
C ALA A 310 -18.49 -13.30 4.65
N GLY A 311 -17.40 -13.97 4.26
CA GLY A 311 -16.62 -14.85 5.13
C GLY A 311 -15.97 -14.09 6.29
N ALA A 312 -15.48 -12.88 6.05
CA ALA A 312 -15.00 -12.00 7.11
C ALA A 312 -16.11 -11.51 8.06
N ALA A 313 -17.37 -11.49 7.61
CA ALA A 313 -18.53 -11.15 8.44
C ALA A 313 -19.16 -12.38 9.13
N ALA A 314 -19.06 -13.57 8.51
CA ALA A 314 -19.64 -14.83 8.96
C ALA A 314 -18.74 -15.58 9.94
N VAL A 315 -17.41 -15.39 9.86
CA VAL A 315 -16.53 -15.62 11.00
C VAL A 315 -16.76 -14.46 11.97
N GLN A 316 -17.93 -14.45 12.61
CA GLN A 316 -18.15 -13.73 13.85
C GLN A 316 -17.17 -14.35 14.86
N GLN A 317 -15.92 -13.86 14.84
CA GLN A 317 -15.07 -13.97 16.01
C GLN A 317 -15.90 -13.39 17.14
N ALA A 318 -16.26 -14.23 18.11
CA ALA A 318 -16.96 -13.78 19.30
C ALA A 318 -16.19 -12.53 19.79
N PRO A 319 -16.87 -11.39 19.99
CA PRO A 319 -16.20 -10.20 20.48
C PRO A 319 -15.38 -10.63 21.68
N ALA A 320 -14.07 -10.37 21.64
CA ALA A 320 -13.17 -10.79 22.70
C ALA A 320 -13.82 -10.35 24.02
N GLY A 321 -14.05 -11.30 24.93
CA GLY A 321 -14.60 -10.99 26.24
C GLY A 321 -13.77 -9.87 26.87
N GLU A 322 -14.40 -9.06 27.72
CA GLU A 322 -13.73 -7.91 28.36
C GLU A 322 -12.40 -8.32 29.03
N GLU A 323 -12.35 -9.53 29.59
CA GLU A 323 -11.14 -10.15 30.15
C GLU A 323 -10.04 -10.38 29.10
N ALA A 324 -10.37 -10.97 27.95
CA ALA A 324 -9.42 -11.19 26.87
C ALA A 324 -8.91 -9.86 26.28
N ALA A 325 -9.77 -8.83 26.21
CA ALA A 325 -9.37 -7.49 25.81
C ALA A 325 -8.45 -6.83 26.84
N ALA A 326 -8.73 -6.97 28.14
CA ALA A 326 -7.86 -6.50 29.22
C ALA A 326 -6.49 -7.22 29.21
N GLU A 327 -6.48 -8.53 28.97
CA GLU A 327 -5.25 -9.30 28.86
C GLU A 327 -4.44 -8.92 27.60
N ALA A 328 -5.09 -8.78 26.45
CA ALA A 328 -4.46 -8.27 25.24
C ALA A 328 -3.87 -6.86 25.46
N LEU A 329 -4.60 -5.97 26.15
CA LEU A 329 -4.13 -4.63 26.46
C LEU A 329 -2.90 -4.66 27.38
N HIS A 330 -2.87 -5.56 28.37
CA HIS A 330 -1.72 -5.76 29.24
C HIS A 330 -0.48 -6.17 28.44
N TRP A 331 -0.57 -7.26 27.67
CA TRP A 331 0.56 -7.79 26.90
C TRP A 331 0.98 -6.89 25.74
N SER A 332 0.07 -6.07 25.20
CA SER A 332 0.39 -5.10 24.14
C SER A 332 1.48 -4.10 24.56
N ARG A 333 1.55 -3.76 25.85
CA ARG A 333 2.57 -2.85 26.40
C ARG A 333 3.97 -3.42 26.21
N PHE A 334 4.15 -4.72 26.40
CA PHE A 334 5.42 -5.42 26.20
C PHE A 334 5.77 -5.57 24.72
N ALA A 335 4.78 -5.79 23.84
CA ALA A 335 5.00 -5.86 22.40
C ALA A 335 5.51 -4.52 21.81
N VAL A 336 5.06 -3.38 22.35
CA VAL A 336 5.40 -2.05 21.82
C VAL A 336 6.47 -1.31 22.62
N ALA A 337 6.75 -1.69 23.86
CA ALA A 337 7.81 -1.10 24.69
C ALA A 337 9.21 -1.10 24.01
N PRO A 338 9.63 -2.13 23.24
CA PRO A 338 10.93 -2.11 22.57
C PRO A 338 11.09 -1.02 21.50
N TYR A 339 9.99 -0.41 21.03
CA TYR A 339 10.07 0.77 20.16
C TYR A 339 10.66 1.99 20.87
N GLY A 340 10.58 2.05 22.21
CA GLY A 340 11.18 3.09 23.04
C GLY A 340 10.86 4.51 22.55
N SER A 341 11.90 5.31 22.33
CA SER A 341 11.76 6.73 22.00
C SER A 341 11.03 7.00 20.68
N ARG A 342 11.00 6.01 19.77
CA ARG A 342 10.22 6.10 18.53
C ARG A 342 8.73 6.14 18.86
N LEU A 343 8.23 5.17 19.63
CA LEU A 343 6.82 5.13 20.05
C LEU A 343 6.40 6.39 20.80
N HIS A 344 7.24 6.92 21.69
CA HIS A 344 6.97 8.19 22.37
C HIS A 344 6.77 9.35 21.39
N SER A 345 7.64 9.44 20.38
CA SER A 345 7.57 10.47 19.35
C SER A 345 6.29 10.33 18.51
N TRP A 346 5.83 9.11 18.26
CA TRP A 346 4.58 8.85 17.53
C TRP A 346 3.33 9.19 18.35
N ARG A 347 3.26 8.75 19.62
CA ARG A 347 2.09 9.02 20.49
C ARG A 347 1.82 10.51 20.69
N ARG A 348 2.85 11.36 20.68
CA ARG A 348 2.73 12.80 20.99
C ARG A 348 2.47 13.70 19.75
N GLY A 349 2.40 13.13 18.56
CA GLY A 349 2.16 13.89 17.31
C GLY A 349 3.21 14.98 17.05
N LYS A 350 2.89 15.95 16.18
CA LYS A 350 3.74 17.13 15.87
C LYS A 350 3.87 18.14 17.03
N SER A 351 3.66 17.76 18.29
CA SER A 351 4.10 18.62 19.40
C SER A 351 5.60 18.85 19.20
N SER A 352 5.99 20.13 19.16
CA SER A 352 7.29 20.57 18.63
C SER A 352 8.42 19.67 19.12
N SER A 353 9.33 19.30 18.21
CA SER A 353 10.42 18.35 18.49
C SER A 353 11.23 18.71 19.74
N CYS A 354 11.24 19.98 20.14
CA CYS A 354 11.82 20.47 21.39
C CYS A 354 11.10 19.98 22.66
N ALA A 355 9.77 20.02 22.72
CA ALA A 355 9.00 19.59 23.90
C ALA A 355 9.13 18.07 24.12
N ALA A 356 9.01 17.29 23.05
CA ALA A 356 9.21 15.84 23.08
C ALA A 356 10.65 15.48 23.51
N ARG A 357 11.67 16.16 22.96
CA ARG A 357 13.06 15.96 23.39
C ARG A 357 13.29 16.32 24.86
N GLY A 358 12.66 17.38 25.34
CA GLY A 358 12.72 17.79 26.75
C GLY A 358 12.17 16.72 27.69
N GLN A 359 10.99 16.18 27.37
CA GLN A 359 10.38 15.09 28.14
C GLN A 359 11.19 13.80 28.09
N LEU A 360 11.70 13.40 26.93
CA LEU A 360 12.60 12.25 26.82
C LEU A 360 13.86 12.40 27.67
N SER A 361 14.40 13.61 27.75
CA SER A 361 15.53 13.91 28.61
C SER A 361 15.16 13.86 30.10
N LYS A 362 13.95 14.29 30.49
CA LYS A 362 13.44 14.14 31.86
C LYS A 362 13.22 12.68 32.24
N LEU A 363 12.61 11.88 31.38
CA LEU A 363 12.41 10.44 31.58
C LEU A 363 13.76 9.72 31.72
N ALA A 364 14.73 10.03 30.85
CA ALA A 364 16.07 9.46 30.94
C ALA A 364 16.80 9.86 32.23
N ALA A 365 16.61 11.10 32.71
CA ALA A 365 17.17 11.55 33.98
C ALA A 365 16.51 10.86 35.18
N ALA A 366 15.18 10.68 35.15
CA ALA A 366 14.44 9.95 36.19
C ALA A 366 14.90 8.48 36.27
N ALA A 367 14.98 7.78 35.13
CA ALA A 367 15.48 6.41 35.09
C ALA A 367 16.92 6.29 35.63
N ALA A 368 17.78 7.26 35.30
CA ALA A 368 19.15 7.29 35.81
C ALA A 368 19.22 7.54 37.33
N ALA A 369 18.32 8.38 37.88
CA ALA A 369 18.26 8.67 39.30
C ALA A 369 17.82 7.44 40.13
N GLU A 370 17.03 6.54 39.56
CA GLU A 370 16.61 5.29 40.19
C GLU A 370 17.60 4.15 39.96
N HIS A 371 18.81 4.46 39.48
CA HIS A 371 19.84 3.50 39.11
C HIS A 371 19.39 2.46 38.07
N ALA A 372 18.29 2.71 37.36
CA ALA A 372 17.84 1.86 36.27
C ALA A 372 18.63 2.23 35.01
N GLN A 373 19.66 1.43 34.73
CA GLN A 373 20.38 1.49 33.47
C GLN A 373 19.97 0.27 32.63
N PRO A 374 19.89 0.40 31.29
CA PRO A 374 19.88 -0.79 30.46
C PRO A 374 21.14 -1.58 30.81
N LEU A 375 20.99 -2.85 31.21
CA LEU A 375 22.14 -3.73 31.38
C LEU A 375 22.88 -3.74 30.04
N ALA A 376 24.14 -3.31 30.07
CA ALA A 376 24.90 -3.00 28.87
C ALA A 376 25.20 -4.27 28.08
N GLY A 377 24.39 -4.51 27.04
CA GLY A 377 24.64 -5.51 26.01
C GLY A 377 24.22 -6.94 26.39
N TRP A 378 23.62 -7.62 25.41
CA TRP A 378 23.68 -9.08 25.37
C TRP A 378 25.11 -9.44 25.03
N GLY A 379 25.78 -10.10 25.97
CA GLY A 379 27.04 -10.77 25.72
C GLY A 379 26.91 -12.19 26.22
N THR A 380 27.65 -13.11 25.61
CA THR A 380 27.89 -14.43 26.20
C THR A 380 28.37 -14.31 27.65
N GLY A 381 28.24 -15.35 28.48
CA GLY A 381 28.84 -15.33 29.82
C GLY A 381 30.31 -14.84 29.79
N ALA A 382 31.03 -15.14 28.70
CA ALA A 382 32.37 -14.61 28.42
C ALA A 382 32.40 -13.14 27.96
N ALA A 383 31.43 -12.64 27.17
CA ALA A 383 31.35 -11.25 26.75
C ALA A 383 30.69 -10.31 27.78
N VAL A 384 29.86 -10.79 28.71
CA VAL A 384 29.44 -10.05 29.91
C VAL A 384 30.59 -9.99 30.91
N ALA A 385 31.34 -11.08 31.08
CA ALA A 385 32.59 -11.08 31.85
C ALA A 385 33.70 -10.22 31.19
N ALA A 386 33.80 -10.18 29.86
CA ALA A 386 34.73 -9.31 29.15
C ALA A 386 34.21 -7.87 29.04
N ALA A 387 32.90 -7.63 28.94
CA ALA A 387 32.30 -6.30 29.02
C ALA A 387 32.41 -5.73 30.44
N ALA A 388 32.54 -6.57 31.48
CA ALA A 388 32.97 -6.11 32.79
C ALA A 388 34.37 -5.44 32.73
N THR A 389 35.21 -5.78 31.75
CA THR A 389 36.51 -5.10 31.52
C THR A 389 36.40 -3.82 30.67
N ARG A 390 35.36 -3.67 29.83
CA ARG A 390 35.03 -2.43 29.10
C ARG A 390 33.51 -2.31 28.90
N PRO A 391 32.75 -1.75 29.86
CA PRO A 391 31.30 -1.70 29.76
C PRO A 391 30.91 -0.83 28.57
N HIS A 392 30.10 -1.39 27.66
CA HIS A 392 29.50 -0.60 26.59
C HIS A 392 28.65 0.50 27.23
N LYS A 393 29.14 1.74 27.20
CA LYS A 393 28.40 2.87 27.75
C LYS A 393 27.18 3.11 26.86
N PRO A 394 25.94 2.91 27.34
CA PRO A 394 24.77 3.08 26.50
C PRO A 394 24.76 4.50 25.94
N SER A 395 24.43 4.59 24.66
CA SER A 395 24.26 5.86 23.96
C SER A 395 23.12 6.67 24.59
N ARG A 396 23.11 7.99 24.30
CA ARG A 396 22.00 8.86 24.74
C ARG A 396 20.66 8.42 24.15
N ALA A 397 20.66 7.83 22.96
CA ALA A 397 19.46 7.32 22.31
C ALA A 397 18.92 6.07 23.02
N GLU A 398 19.79 5.12 23.39
CA GLU A 398 19.42 3.93 24.16
C GLU A 398 18.82 4.27 25.51
N ARG A 399 19.46 5.17 26.28
CA ARG A 399 18.92 5.63 27.56
C ARG A 399 17.51 6.22 27.43
N ARG A 400 17.25 6.98 26.37
CA ARG A 400 15.91 7.54 26.11
C ARG A 400 14.90 6.46 25.73
N SER A 401 15.29 5.51 24.89
CA SER A 401 14.42 4.41 24.50
C SER A 401 14.07 3.50 25.68
N PHE A 402 15.07 3.16 26.50
CA PHE A 402 14.88 2.40 27.74
C PHE A 402 13.94 3.13 28.71
N ALA A 403 14.16 4.43 28.94
CA ALA A 403 13.31 5.20 29.85
C ALA A 403 11.84 5.25 29.40
N VAL A 404 11.59 5.35 28.09
CA VAL A 404 10.23 5.27 27.55
C VAL A 404 9.64 3.87 27.70
N ALA A 405 10.41 2.81 27.43
CA ALA A 405 9.96 1.44 27.60
C ALA A 405 9.53 1.21 29.06
N ARG A 406 10.34 1.68 30.02
CA ARG A 406 10.04 1.58 31.44
C ARG A 406 8.79 2.37 31.84
N ASP A 407 8.66 3.62 31.39
CA ASP A 407 7.46 4.44 31.63
C ASP A 407 6.19 3.75 31.12
N LEU A 408 6.28 3.08 29.96
CA LEU A 408 5.15 2.35 29.39
C LEU A 408 4.77 1.09 30.18
N LEU A 409 5.76 0.32 30.64
CA LEU A 409 5.52 -0.92 31.40
C LEU A 409 5.07 -0.64 32.85
N GLY A 410 5.44 0.50 33.41
CA GLY A 410 5.08 0.88 34.77
C GLY A 410 5.94 0.20 35.85
N PRO A 411 5.69 0.52 37.13
CA PRO A 411 6.55 0.12 38.24
C PRO A 411 6.49 -1.37 38.61
N GLY A 412 5.42 -2.09 38.25
CA GLY A 412 5.28 -3.54 38.49
C GLY A 412 6.16 -4.41 37.59
N CYS A 413 6.78 -3.80 36.58
CA CYS A 413 7.61 -4.46 35.59
C CYS A 413 9.07 -4.04 35.72
N GLN A 414 9.98 -5.00 35.74
CA GLN A 414 11.41 -4.75 35.76
C GLN A 414 12.02 -5.16 34.43
N ILE A 415 12.52 -4.18 33.64
CA ILE A 415 13.26 -4.48 32.42
C ILE A 415 14.63 -5.01 32.80
N VAL A 416 14.88 -6.28 32.50
CA VAL A 416 16.15 -6.96 32.72
C VAL A 416 17.10 -6.70 31.56
N SER A 417 16.60 -6.76 30.32
CA SER A 417 17.42 -6.51 29.15
C SER A 417 16.68 -5.67 28.12
N PHE A 418 17.42 -4.82 27.41
CA PHE A 418 16.88 -3.93 26.39
C PHE A 418 17.85 -3.80 25.21
N SER A 419 17.36 -4.04 24.00
CA SER A 419 18.10 -3.89 22.76
C SER A 419 17.33 -3.02 21.78
N ASN A 420 18.01 -2.03 21.18
CA ASN A 420 17.47 -1.26 20.06
C ASN A 420 17.46 -2.03 18.73
N GLY A 421 17.88 -3.31 18.74
CA GLY A 421 18.03 -4.14 17.55
C GLY A 421 19.28 -3.83 16.73
N ASN A 422 19.50 -4.62 15.68
CA ASN A 422 20.53 -4.43 14.68
C ASN A 422 19.96 -4.80 13.31
N GLU A 423 19.44 -3.79 12.60
CA GLU A 423 18.77 -3.96 11.30
C GLU A 423 19.66 -4.66 10.26
N LYS A 424 20.97 -4.44 10.27
CA LYS A 424 21.91 -5.11 9.36
C LYS A 424 22.01 -6.62 9.59
N ARG A 425 21.69 -7.08 10.80
CA ARG A 425 21.66 -8.49 11.18
C ARG A 425 20.25 -9.08 11.17
N GLY A 426 19.23 -8.30 10.81
CA GLY A 426 17.83 -8.69 10.96
C GLY A 426 17.34 -8.76 12.41
N LEU A 427 18.14 -8.30 13.38
CA LEU A 427 17.76 -8.32 14.80
C LEU A 427 16.80 -7.16 15.08
N LEU A 428 15.57 -7.48 15.47
CA LEU A 428 14.57 -6.48 15.83
C LEU A 428 14.84 -5.88 17.22
N PRO A 429 14.37 -4.64 17.49
CA PRO A 429 14.36 -4.12 18.85
C PRO A 429 13.55 -5.04 19.75
N HIS A 430 14.10 -5.37 20.91
CA HIS A 430 13.48 -6.32 21.83
C HIS A 430 13.88 -6.01 23.27
N LEU A 431 13.14 -6.57 24.22
CA LEU A 431 13.45 -6.48 25.64
C LEU A 431 13.06 -7.77 26.36
N VAL A 432 13.71 -8.02 27.49
CA VAL A 432 13.27 -9.01 28.48
C VAL A 432 12.90 -8.27 29.74
N ALA A 433 11.68 -8.49 30.23
CA ALA A 433 11.18 -7.90 31.46
C ALA A 433 10.59 -8.98 32.38
N VAL A 434 10.58 -8.68 33.67
CA VAL A 434 9.96 -9.49 34.71
C VAL A 434 8.70 -8.76 35.16
N ASP A 435 7.54 -9.37 34.92
CA ASP A 435 6.24 -8.91 35.38
C ASP A 435 5.88 -9.63 36.68
N ARG A 436 6.04 -8.93 37.80
CA ARG A 436 5.83 -9.52 39.13
C ARG A 436 4.36 -9.73 39.45
N GLU A 437 3.49 -8.91 38.88
CA GLU A 437 2.05 -8.98 39.12
C GLU A 437 1.45 -10.25 38.50
N ARG A 438 1.91 -10.61 37.29
CA ARG A 438 1.45 -11.81 36.57
C ARG A 438 2.39 -13.02 36.64
N GLN A 439 3.44 -12.93 37.47
CA GLN A 439 4.49 -13.94 37.60
C GLN A 439 4.97 -14.46 36.24
N ALA A 440 5.41 -13.54 35.39
CA ALA A 440 5.84 -13.84 34.02
C ALA A 440 7.20 -13.23 33.69
N VAL A 441 8.03 -14.00 33.00
CA VAL A 441 9.19 -13.46 32.27
C VAL A 441 8.72 -13.18 30.85
N VAL A 442 8.84 -11.93 30.41
CA VAL A 442 8.27 -11.46 29.15
C VAL A 442 9.36 -11.07 28.17
N LEU A 443 9.38 -11.73 27.01
CA LEU A 443 10.17 -11.33 25.85
C LEU A 443 9.30 -10.45 24.93
N GLY A 444 9.56 -9.14 24.94
CA GLY A 444 8.89 -8.16 24.08
C GLY A 444 9.65 -7.94 22.79
N ILE A 445 9.00 -8.07 21.62
CA ILE A 445 9.62 -7.94 20.29
C ILE A 445 8.90 -6.89 19.46
N ALA A 446 9.58 -5.78 19.16
CA ALA A 446 9.04 -4.76 18.26
C ALA A 446 9.11 -5.23 16.80
N GLY A 447 8.11 -4.86 15.99
CA GLY A 447 8.17 -5.01 14.54
C GLY A 447 9.05 -3.97 13.85
N THR A 448 9.10 -4.01 12.53
CA THR A 448 9.78 -2.99 11.71
C THR A 448 8.96 -1.69 11.71
N TRP A 449 9.64 -0.55 11.89
CA TRP A 449 8.99 0.78 11.86
C TRP A 449 9.03 1.45 10.50
N GLN A 450 9.98 1.03 9.66
CA GLN A 450 10.31 1.79 8.47
C GLN A 450 9.37 1.44 7.32
N TRP A 451 8.94 0.18 7.20
CA TRP A 451 8.10 -0.27 6.09
C TRP A 451 7.23 -1.46 6.49
N PRO A 452 5.89 -1.35 6.42
CA PRO A 452 5.04 -2.52 6.38
C PRO A 452 5.28 -3.22 5.05
N HIS A 453 5.82 -4.44 5.08
CA HIS A 453 5.89 -5.28 3.89
C HIS A 453 4.48 -5.81 3.64
N VAL A 454 3.85 -5.24 2.61
CA VAL A 454 2.49 -5.58 2.22
C VAL A 454 2.50 -6.89 1.44
N VAL A 455 3.54 -7.13 0.64
CA VAL A 455 3.73 -8.45 0.05
C VAL A 455 4.36 -9.36 1.11
N PRO A 456 3.69 -10.47 1.44
CA PRO A 456 4.33 -11.52 2.20
C PRO A 456 5.48 -12.11 1.38
N GLU A 457 6.69 -11.80 1.79
CA GLU A 457 7.87 -12.52 1.32
C GLU A 457 7.97 -13.80 2.14
N VAL A 458 7.90 -14.96 1.47
CA VAL A 458 8.09 -16.25 2.12
C VAL A 458 9.55 -16.73 1.97
N ALA A 459 10.00 -17.51 2.94
CA ALA A 459 11.27 -18.21 2.91
C ALA A 459 11.06 -19.65 3.41
N PRO A 460 11.82 -20.63 2.86
CA PRO A 460 11.82 -21.97 3.41
C PRO A 460 12.28 -21.93 4.86
N THR A 461 11.61 -22.68 5.74
CA THR A 461 12.08 -22.81 7.13
C THR A 461 13.34 -23.68 7.18
N PRO A 462 14.35 -23.36 8.01
CA PRO A 462 15.52 -24.20 8.16
C PRO A 462 15.16 -25.61 8.61
N ALA A 463 15.97 -26.59 8.19
CA ALA A 463 15.85 -27.95 8.68
C ALA A 463 15.86 -27.99 10.22
N GLY A 464 14.90 -28.72 10.80
CA GLY A 464 14.75 -28.83 12.25
C GLY A 464 14.10 -27.63 12.94
N TRP A 465 13.65 -26.59 12.22
CA TRP A 465 12.95 -25.46 12.85
C TRP A 465 11.65 -25.88 13.53
N VAL A 466 10.91 -26.78 12.89
CA VAL A 466 9.56 -27.22 13.26
C VAL A 466 9.57 -28.25 14.42
N GLY A 467 10.77 -28.62 14.92
CA GLY A 467 10.93 -29.58 16.02
C GLY A 467 10.58 -31.01 15.63
N SER A 468 11.15 -32.01 16.32
CA SER A 468 10.82 -33.43 16.10
C SER A 468 9.39 -33.77 16.53
N ALA A 469 8.84 -33.04 17.50
CA ALA A 469 7.46 -33.21 17.98
C ALA A 469 6.41 -32.96 16.88
N SER A 470 6.69 -32.07 15.92
CA SER A 470 5.80 -31.84 14.78
C SER A 470 5.79 -32.97 13.77
N ALA A 471 6.88 -33.74 13.65
CA ALA A 471 6.90 -34.91 12.75
C ALA A 471 5.86 -35.94 13.23
N ALA A 472 5.76 -36.14 14.54
CA ALA A 472 4.76 -37.03 15.13
C ALA A 472 3.32 -36.50 14.99
N ALA A 473 3.10 -35.19 15.10
CA ALA A 473 1.78 -34.59 14.92
C ALA A 473 1.29 -34.63 13.45
N ALA A 474 2.19 -34.47 12.48
CA ALA A 474 1.87 -34.56 11.06
C ALA A 474 1.46 -35.99 10.63
N GLU A 475 2.04 -37.02 11.25
CA GLU A 475 1.66 -38.43 11.01
C GLU A 475 0.27 -38.79 11.55
N HIS A 476 -0.23 -38.09 12.58
CA HIS A 476 -1.56 -38.35 13.15
C HIS A 476 -2.68 -37.49 12.54
N GLY A 477 -2.35 -36.29 12.02
CA GLY A 477 -3.35 -35.38 11.44
C GLY A 477 -3.81 -35.73 10.02
N THR A 478 -3.07 -36.56 9.29
CA THR A 478 -3.37 -36.89 7.89
C THR A 478 -4.41 -38.00 7.71
N ALA A 479 -4.78 -38.73 8.78
CA ALA A 479 -5.70 -39.86 8.71
C ALA A 479 -7.20 -39.51 8.87
N GLY A 480 -7.56 -38.25 9.19
CA GLY A 480 -8.91 -37.94 9.69
C GLY A 480 -9.79 -36.95 8.89
N THR A 481 -9.26 -36.24 7.89
CA THR A 481 -9.99 -35.11 7.27
C THR A 481 -9.95 -35.05 5.74
N ALA A 482 -9.54 -36.14 5.06
CA ALA A 482 -9.40 -36.13 3.61
C ALA A 482 -10.72 -36.22 2.82
N ASP A 483 -11.83 -36.66 3.44
CA ASP A 483 -13.04 -37.01 2.68
C ASP A 483 -14.18 -35.97 2.68
N ASP A 484 -14.16 -34.94 3.54
CA ASP A 484 -15.31 -34.00 3.67
C ASP A 484 -15.00 -32.52 3.41
N ALA A 485 -13.78 -32.15 3.04
CA ALA A 485 -13.47 -30.81 2.50
C ALA A 485 -13.76 -30.74 0.99
N GLY A 486 -14.93 -31.24 0.60
CA GLY A 486 -15.40 -31.31 -0.78
C GLY A 486 -15.74 -29.93 -1.37
N LYS A 487 -15.10 -29.63 -2.51
CA LYS A 487 -15.67 -28.89 -3.64
C LYS A 487 -16.36 -27.54 -3.34
N ALA A 488 -15.65 -26.61 -2.71
CA ALA A 488 -15.82 -25.22 -3.13
C ALA A 488 -15.04 -25.04 -4.43
N GLY A 489 -15.74 -25.18 -5.58
CA GLY A 489 -15.14 -25.07 -6.90
C GLY A 489 -14.45 -23.72 -7.10
N SER A 490 -13.14 -23.68 -6.87
CA SER A 490 -12.27 -22.76 -7.60
C SER A 490 -12.28 -23.30 -9.02
N ALA A 491 -13.12 -22.70 -9.87
CA ALA A 491 -13.08 -22.97 -11.30
C ALA A 491 -11.66 -22.61 -11.76
N GLY A 492 -10.94 -23.65 -12.20
CA GLY A 492 -9.54 -23.58 -12.60
C GLY A 492 -9.33 -22.48 -13.61
N VAL A 493 -8.65 -21.43 -13.17
CA VAL A 493 -7.74 -20.70 -14.02
C VAL A 493 -6.38 -21.25 -13.65
N ASP A 494 -5.81 -22.05 -14.55
CA ASP A 494 -4.40 -22.45 -14.45
C ASP A 494 -3.59 -21.18 -14.21
N GLY A 495 -2.97 -21.12 -13.03
CA GLY A 495 -2.38 -19.90 -12.51
C GLY A 495 -1.42 -19.31 -13.53
N VAL A 496 -1.70 -18.07 -13.95
CA VAL A 496 -0.71 -17.21 -14.61
C VAL A 496 0.51 -17.21 -13.71
N GLN A 497 1.57 -17.91 -14.14
CA GLN A 497 2.86 -17.91 -13.46
C GLN A 497 3.31 -16.45 -13.37
N SER A 498 3.25 -15.88 -12.18
CA SER A 498 3.79 -14.55 -11.94
C SER A 498 5.28 -14.57 -12.33
N PRO A 499 5.74 -13.66 -13.20
CA PRO A 499 7.10 -13.70 -13.77
C PRO A 499 8.21 -13.48 -12.72
N ASN A 500 7.86 -13.19 -11.47
CA ASN A 500 8.79 -13.10 -10.34
C ASN A 500 9.00 -14.45 -9.65
N GLY A 501 9.33 -15.51 -10.39
CA GLY A 501 9.94 -16.75 -9.85
C GLY A 501 9.40 -17.19 -8.49
N GLN A 502 8.09 -17.07 -8.29
CA GLN A 502 7.48 -17.33 -7.01
C GLN A 502 7.58 -18.84 -6.90
N LEU A 503 8.44 -19.29 -6.00
CA LEU A 503 8.65 -20.70 -5.67
C LEU A 503 7.27 -21.36 -5.68
N SER A 504 6.95 -22.04 -6.79
CA SER A 504 5.91 -23.06 -6.81
C SER A 504 6.51 -24.12 -5.90
N SER A 505 6.30 -23.92 -4.60
CA SER A 505 6.61 -24.86 -3.56
C SER A 505 6.07 -26.16 -4.08
N GLY A 506 6.95 -27.10 -4.41
CA GLY A 506 6.54 -28.49 -4.54
C GLY A 506 5.67 -28.83 -3.32
N PRO A 507 4.68 -29.72 -3.46
CA PRO A 507 3.54 -29.88 -2.55
C PRO A 507 3.85 -30.31 -1.09
N GLY A 508 5.02 -30.00 -0.51
CA GLY A 508 5.34 -30.28 0.89
C GLY A 508 6.46 -29.44 1.51
N GLY A 509 6.81 -28.26 0.97
CA GLY A 509 7.86 -27.42 1.57
C GLY A 509 7.35 -26.55 2.72
N SER A 510 7.87 -26.75 3.94
CA SER A 510 7.66 -25.87 5.09
C SER A 510 8.17 -24.45 4.81
N TRP A 511 7.35 -23.43 5.03
CA TRP A 511 7.72 -22.04 4.78
C TRP A 511 7.21 -21.09 5.88
N ALA A 512 7.89 -19.95 6.02
CA ALA A 512 7.51 -18.88 6.92
C ALA A 512 7.76 -17.50 6.29
N HIS A 513 7.10 -16.48 6.82
CA HIS A 513 7.32 -15.09 6.45
C HIS A 513 8.78 -14.72 6.71
N ARG A 514 9.51 -14.38 5.64
CA ARG A 514 10.96 -14.24 5.58
C ARG A 514 11.51 -13.35 6.67
N GLN A 515 10.94 -12.17 6.86
CA GLN A 515 11.46 -11.21 7.86
C GLN A 515 11.16 -11.65 9.29
N SER A 516 9.99 -12.28 9.50
CA SER A 516 9.63 -12.81 10.81
C SER A 516 10.56 -13.97 11.18
N LEU A 517 10.88 -14.82 10.21
CA LEU A 517 11.82 -15.93 10.35
C LEU A 517 13.25 -15.44 10.60
N GLN A 518 13.76 -14.49 9.80
CA GLN A 518 15.08 -13.89 10.00
C GLN A 518 15.19 -13.22 11.37
N ALA A 519 14.16 -12.50 11.80
CA ALA A 519 14.10 -11.89 13.12
C ALA A 519 14.10 -12.94 14.23
N ALA A 520 13.31 -14.02 14.09
CA ALA A 520 13.29 -15.12 15.05
C ALA A 520 14.65 -15.82 15.15
N GLN A 521 15.33 -16.06 14.03
CA GLN A 521 16.68 -16.64 13.99
C GLN A 521 17.71 -15.74 14.69
N ALA A 522 17.72 -14.45 14.36
CA ALA A 522 18.62 -13.49 14.97
C ALA A 522 18.38 -13.35 16.47
N LEU A 523 17.12 -13.36 16.90
CA LEU A 523 16.74 -13.35 18.32
C LEU A 523 17.15 -14.63 19.03
N LEU A 524 16.89 -15.81 18.45
CA LEU A 524 17.29 -17.08 19.04
C LEU A 524 18.81 -17.12 19.27
N GLN A 525 19.61 -16.70 18.28
CA GLN A 525 21.06 -16.61 18.42
C GLN A 525 21.48 -15.66 19.55
N ASP A 526 20.80 -14.51 19.69
CA ASP A 526 21.07 -13.54 20.75
C ASP A 526 20.71 -14.13 22.14
N LEU A 527 19.54 -14.76 22.25
CA LEU A 527 19.06 -15.45 23.45
C LEU A 527 20.02 -16.55 23.90
N ASP A 528 20.38 -17.44 22.97
CA ASP A 528 21.32 -18.55 23.21
C ASP A 528 22.69 -18.04 23.61
N SER A 529 23.15 -16.93 23.02
CA SER A 529 24.45 -16.37 23.39
C SER A 529 24.46 -15.93 24.85
N SER A 530 23.44 -15.21 25.31
CA SER A 530 23.41 -14.64 26.66
C SER A 530 23.05 -15.61 27.78
N GLN A 531 22.33 -16.69 27.44
CA GLN A 531 21.69 -17.58 28.41
C GLN A 531 20.77 -16.86 29.43
N LEU A 532 20.21 -15.68 29.07
CA LEU A 532 19.46 -14.85 30.03
C LEU A 532 18.18 -15.53 30.50
N LEU A 533 17.42 -16.13 29.58
CA LEU A 533 16.16 -16.80 29.93
C LEU A 533 16.40 -18.02 30.80
N GLN A 534 17.47 -18.78 30.52
CA GLN A 534 17.92 -19.91 31.35
C GLN A 534 18.22 -19.44 32.78
N ARG A 535 18.98 -18.34 32.93
CA ARG A 535 19.35 -17.82 34.26
C ARG A 535 18.16 -17.31 35.07
N LEU A 536 17.15 -16.73 34.41
CA LEU A 536 15.96 -16.23 35.09
C LEU A 536 14.98 -17.35 35.49
N LEU A 537 14.72 -18.30 34.58
CA LEU A 537 13.68 -19.33 34.76
C LEU A 537 14.21 -20.62 35.41
N ARG A 538 15.51 -20.87 35.34
CA ARG A 538 16.19 -22.05 35.90
C ARG A 538 17.53 -21.64 36.56
N PRO A 539 17.49 -20.90 37.68
CA PRO A 539 18.72 -20.59 38.41
C PRO A 539 19.44 -21.90 38.75
N ALA A 540 20.74 -21.98 38.46
CA ALA A 540 21.53 -23.18 38.69
C ALA A 540 21.44 -23.58 40.17
N GLY A 541 20.83 -24.73 40.45
CA GLY A 541 20.53 -25.19 41.80
C GLY A 541 21.78 -25.25 42.68
N GLY A 542 21.87 -24.33 43.64
CA GLY A 542 22.32 -24.59 45.01
C GLY A 542 23.80 -24.89 45.30
N ASN A 543 24.69 -25.10 44.32
CA ASN A 543 26.07 -25.51 44.64
C ASN A 543 27.12 -24.38 44.75
N SER A 544 26.73 -23.11 44.62
CA SER A 544 27.62 -21.97 44.83
C SER A 544 27.57 -21.45 46.27
N GLY A 545 27.95 -22.31 47.23
CA GLY A 545 28.14 -21.96 48.65
C GLY A 545 29.30 -20.99 48.94
N GLY A 546 29.70 -20.16 47.98
CA GLY A 546 30.89 -19.31 48.08
C GLY A 546 30.71 -17.94 47.45
N GLY A 547 30.43 -16.94 48.29
CA GLY A 547 30.88 -15.56 48.11
C GLY A 547 30.14 -14.70 47.08
N GLY A 548 29.03 -14.08 47.51
CA GLY A 548 28.68 -12.68 47.27
C GLY A 548 28.95 -12.02 45.91
N SER A 549 28.90 -12.75 44.79
CA SER A 549 28.97 -12.12 43.48
C SER A 549 27.73 -11.25 43.32
N GLY A 550 27.89 -9.93 43.22
CA GLY A 550 26.83 -8.94 43.11
C GLY A 550 26.07 -8.99 41.78
N ASP A 551 25.70 -10.19 41.33
CA ASP A 551 24.87 -10.39 40.16
C ASP A 551 23.46 -9.85 40.44
N PRO A 552 23.04 -8.76 39.78
CA PRO A 552 21.73 -8.17 40.03
C PRO A 552 20.58 -9.14 39.70
N LEU A 553 20.82 -10.15 38.86
CA LEU A 553 19.83 -11.16 38.48
C LEU A 553 19.56 -12.18 39.58
N ALA A 554 20.49 -12.39 40.52
CA ALA A 554 20.31 -13.36 41.60
C ALA A 554 19.14 -13.00 42.54
N SER A 555 18.72 -11.73 42.54
CA SER A 555 17.53 -11.26 43.28
C SER A 555 16.19 -11.56 42.59
N LEU A 556 16.22 -12.03 41.34
CA LEU A 556 15.06 -12.26 40.49
C LEU A 556 14.87 -13.77 40.26
N ASP A 557 14.61 -14.51 41.33
CA ASP A 557 14.22 -15.91 41.20
C ASP A 557 12.83 -16.00 40.56
N CYS A 558 12.79 -16.36 39.27
CA CYS A 558 11.57 -16.54 38.50
C CYS A 558 11.27 -18.04 38.28
N THR A 559 11.78 -18.91 39.17
CA THR A 559 11.50 -20.35 39.08
C THR A 559 10.00 -20.61 39.16
N GLY A 560 9.48 -21.41 38.22
CA GLY A 560 8.06 -21.73 38.11
C GLY A 560 7.19 -20.66 37.46
N TRP A 561 7.77 -19.52 37.06
CA TRP A 561 7.05 -18.49 36.32
C TRP A 561 6.85 -18.91 34.87
N ARG A 562 5.84 -18.36 34.21
CA ARG A 562 5.61 -18.58 32.78
C ARG A 562 6.52 -17.71 31.91
N LEU A 563 6.80 -18.20 30.71
CA LEU A 563 7.46 -17.42 29.66
C LEU A 563 6.40 -16.84 28.72
N VAL A 564 6.31 -15.52 28.63
CA VAL A 564 5.41 -14.83 27.70
C VAL A 564 6.23 -14.19 26.59
N VAL A 565 5.88 -14.45 25.33
CA VAL A 565 6.50 -13.82 24.16
C VAL A 565 5.48 -12.92 23.50
N ALA A 566 5.68 -11.61 23.59
CA ALA A 566 4.77 -10.61 23.04
C ALA A 566 5.44 -9.86 21.89
N GLY A 567 4.79 -9.76 20.74
CA GLY A 567 5.37 -9.05 19.59
C GLY A 567 4.36 -8.33 18.72
N HIS A 568 4.78 -7.26 18.04
CA HIS A 568 3.94 -6.47 17.15
C HIS A 568 4.42 -6.52 15.68
N GLY A 569 3.50 -6.62 14.72
CA GLY A 569 3.84 -6.67 13.29
C GLY A 569 4.75 -7.86 12.96
N VAL A 570 5.86 -7.61 12.27
CA VAL A 570 6.93 -8.60 12.04
C VAL A 570 7.44 -9.20 13.36
N GLY A 571 7.47 -8.43 14.45
CA GLY A 571 7.85 -8.92 15.77
C GLY A 571 6.83 -9.91 16.36
N GLY A 572 5.54 -9.76 16.04
CA GLY A 572 4.49 -10.71 16.39
C GLY A 572 4.64 -12.01 15.61
N GLY A 573 5.01 -11.92 14.33
CA GLY A 573 5.40 -13.09 13.54
C GLY A 573 6.64 -13.79 14.09
N ALA A 574 7.67 -13.02 14.47
CA ALA A 574 8.88 -13.57 15.08
C ALA A 574 8.59 -14.26 16.41
N ALA A 575 7.73 -13.67 17.25
CA ALA A 575 7.28 -14.26 18.52
C ALA A 575 6.66 -15.65 18.32
N ALA A 576 5.75 -15.77 17.35
CA ALA A 576 5.11 -17.04 17.00
C ALA A 576 6.11 -18.07 16.46
N LEU A 577 6.99 -17.68 15.53
CA LEU A 577 7.98 -18.58 14.93
C LEU A 577 9.08 -19.02 15.91
N LEU A 578 9.32 -18.25 16.97
CA LEU A 578 10.28 -18.57 18.03
C LEU A 578 9.73 -19.61 19.03
N ALA A 579 8.40 -19.75 19.13
CA ALA A 579 7.75 -20.58 20.14
C ALA A 579 8.19 -22.06 20.13
N PRO A 580 8.29 -22.75 18.98
CA PRO A 580 8.80 -24.12 18.95
C PRO A 580 10.21 -24.24 19.53
N LYS A 581 11.07 -23.25 19.26
CA LYS A 581 12.46 -23.26 19.74
C LYS A 581 12.56 -22.99 21.24
N LEU A 582 11.69 -22.14 21.78
CA LEU A 582 11.64 -21.91 23.22
C LEU A 582 11.04 -23.10 23.97
N ALA A 583 10.10 -23.82 23.37
CA ALA A 583 9.57 -25.07 23.92
C ALA A 583 10.65 -26.17 23.99
N ASP A 584 11.51 -26.29 22.97
CA ASP A 584 12.65 -27.22 22.96
C ASP A 584 13.63 -26.99 24.13
N LEU A 585 13.75 -25.74 24.62
CA LEU A 585 14.58 -25.40 25.78
C LEU A 585 13.95 -25.83 27.13
N HIS A 586 12.68 -26.23 27.12
CA HIS A 586 11.89 -26.68 28.27
C HIS A 586 11.84 -25.67 29.44
N LEU A 587 12.12 -24.39 29.20
CA LEU A 587 12.35 -23.41 30.29
C LEU A 587 11.13 -23.24 31.20
N ALA A 588 9.96 -23.07 30.58
CA ALA A 588 8.67 -22.87 31.23
C ALA A 588 7.56 -23.07 30.18
N PRO A 589 6.28 -23.22 30.59
CA PRO A 589 5.16 -23.09 29.68
C PRO A 589 5.22 -21.75 28.93
N ALA A 590 5.23 -21.82 27.60
CA ALA A 590 5.32 -20.66 26.73
C ALA A 590 3.92 -20.18 26.31
N GLU A 591 3.71 -18.87 26.40
CA GLU A 591 2.50 -18.19 25.95
C GLU A 591 2.88 -17.09 24.96
N VAL A 592 2.20 -17.02 23.82
CA VAL A 592 2.53 -16.08 22.74
C VAL A 592 1.40 -15.10 22.50
N TRP A 593 1.72 -13.82 22.49
CA TRP A 593 0.81 -12.73 22.15
C TRP A 593 1.31 -11.98 20.91
N ALA A 594 0.72 -12.29 19.75
CA ALA A 594 1.10 -11.69 18.48
C ALA A 594 0.11 -10.59 18.08
N PHE A 595 0.54 -9.33 18.10
CA PHE A 595 -0.27 -8.16 17.75
C PHE A 595 -0.06 -7.75 16.30
N GLY A 596 -1.09 -7.91 15.47
CA GLY A 596 -1.03 -7.65 14.03
C GLY A 596 0.09 -8.43 13.31
N PRO A 597 0.26 -9.75 13.55
CA PRO A 597 1.25 -10.53 12.80
C PRO A 597 0.91 -10.52 11.30
N PRO A 598 1.87 -10.77 10.39
CA PRO A 598 1.59 -10.91 8.96
C PRO A 598 0.54 -12.00 8.69
N GLY A 599 -0.39 -11.77 7.75
CA GLY A 599 -1.48 -12.71 7.44
C GLY A 599 -1.00 -14.04 6.84
N GLU A 600 0.03 -14.00 5.99
CA GLU A 600 0.75 -15.20 5.51
C GLU A 600 2.00 -15.44 6.34
N LEU A 601 1.81 -15.76 7.62
CA LEU A 601 2.93 -15.96 8.53
C LEU A 601 3.72 -17.24 8.23
N CYS A 602 3.05 -18.35 7.93
CA CYS A 602 3.70 -19.64 7.73
C CYS A 602 2.78 -20.68 7.06
N SER A 603 3.38 -21.77 6.62
CA SER A 603 2.69 -22.97 6.14
C SER A 603 1.93 -23.70 7.25
N ALA A 604 1.00 -24.58 6.85
CA ALA A 604 0.12 -25.29 7.78
C ALA A 604 0.86 -26.19 8.77
N ASP A 605 1.93 -26.86 8.34
CA ASP A 605 2.79 -27.69 9.17
C ASP A 605 3.56 -26.88 10.23
N VAL A 606 4.09 -25.72 9.84
CA VAL A 606 4.74 -24.79 10.78
C VAL A 606 3.72 -24.24 11.78
N ALA A 607 2.50 -23.91 11.32
CA ALA A 607 1.42 -23.48 12.20
C ALA A 607 1.01 -24.56 13.21
N ALA A 608 0.93 -25.83 12.79
CA ALA A 608 0.67 -26.96 13.66
C ALA A 608 1.76 -27.12 14.73
N ALA A 609 3.03 -26.93 14.37
CA ALA A 609 4.13 -26.97 15.32
C ALA A 609 4.09 -25.83 16.35
N ILE A 610 3.71 -24.62 15.92
CA ILE A 610 3.50 -23.49 16.83
C ILE A 610 2.38 -23.81 17.82
N ALA A 611 1.25 -24.34 17.32
CA ALA A 611 0.11 -24.72 18.14
C ALA A 611 0.43 -25.84 19.15
N ALA A 612 1.30 -26.78 18.80
CA ALA A 612 1.77 -27.84 19.69
C ALA A 612 2.74 -27.33 20.76
N SER A 613 3.44 -26.22 20.49
CA SER A 613 4.53 -25.72 21.34
C SER A 613 4.10 -24.68 22.36
N CYS A 614 2.97 -23.99 22.15
CA CYS A 614 2.55 -22.88 23.01
C CYS A 614 1.05 -22.57 22.94
N ARG A 615 0.55 -21.84 23.94
CA ARG A 615 -0.74 -21.14 23.83
C ARG A 615 -0.51 -19.82 23.09
N MET A 616 -1.03 -19.70 21.88
CA MET A 616 -0.88 -18.50 21.06
C MET A 616 -2.21 -17.73 20.92
N THR A 617 -2.15 -16.42 21.13
CA THR A 617 -3.22 -15.48 20.83
C THR A 617 -2.74 -14.48 19.79
N ALA A 618 -3.39 -14.47 18.61
CA ALA A 618 -3.19 -13.45 17.60
C ALA A 618 -4.24 -12.35 17.75
N VAL A 619 -3.80 -11.10 17.94
CA VAL A 619 -4.65 -9.93 18.14
C VAL A 619 -4.63 -9.08 16.87
N ALA A 620 -5.76 -9.00 16.18
CA ALA A 620 -5.95 -8.09 15.05
C ALA A 620 -6.86 -6.93 15.46
N LEU A 621 -6.44 -5.68 15.22
CA LEU A 621 -7.18 -4.49 15.64
C LEU A 621 -7.95 -3.87 14.48
N GLY A 622 -9.28 -3.87 14.57
CA GLY A 622 -10.15 -3.11 13.65
C GLY A 622 -9.81 -3.34 12.17
N VAL A 623 -9.33 -2.28 11.51
CA VAL A 623 -8.98 -2.24 10.07
C VAL A 623 -7.49 -2.48 9.80
N ASP A 624 -6.74 -3.08 10.73
CA ASP A 624 -5.33 -3.39 10.52
C ASP A 624 -5.16 -4.31 9.31
N ALA A 625 -4.36 -3.83 8.34
CA ALA A 625 -4.11 -4.52 7.09
C ALA A 625 -3.07 -5.64 7.25
N ALA A 626 -2.11 -5.52 8.18
CA ALA A 626 -1.00 -6.48 8.29
C ALA A 626 -1.46 -7.95 8.45
N PRO A 627 -2.39 -8.31 9.37
CA PRO A 627 -2.89 -9.68 9.51
C PRO A 627 -3.85 -10.11 8.39
N ARG A 628 -4.35 -9.15 7.61
CA ARG A 628 -5.29 -9.41 6.51
C ARG A 628 -4.62 -9.52 5.15
N THR A 629 -3.37 -9.06 5.05
CA THR A 629 -2.64 -9.04 3.79
C THR A 629 -1.93 -10.37 3.60
N THR A 630 -2.50 -11.16 2.72
CA THR A 630 -1.96 -12.41 2.16
C THR A 630 -1.68 -12.19 0.67
N GLY A 631 -0.78 -12.96 0.06
CA GLY A 631 -0.57 -12.99 -1.38
C GLY A 631 -1.87 -13.24 -2.13
N ALA A 632 -2.73 -14.14 -1.60
CA ALA A 632 -4.06 -14.38 -2.15
C ALA A 632 -4.98 -13.13 -2.05
N SER A 633 -4.99 -12.43 -0.92
CA SER A 633 -5.79 -11.20 -0.76
C SER A 633 -5.30 -10.06 -1.64
N LEU A 634 -3.98 -9.96 -1.85
CA LEU A 634 -3.37 -8.94 -2.68
C LEU A 634 -3.64 -9.23 -4.16
N ALA A 635 -3.52 -10.48 -4.60
CA ALA A 635 -3.91 -10.91 -5.94
C ALA A 635 -5.40 -10.65 -6.18
N GLY A 636 -6.27 -11.02 -5.23
CA GLY A 636 -7.70 -10.74 -5.33
C GLY A 636 -8.00 -9.23 -5.35
N LEU A 637 -7.26 -8.41 -4.59
CA LEU A 637 -7.37 -6.95 -4.63
C LEU A 637 -6.96 -6.41 -6.00
N MET A 638 -5.88 -6.92 -6.58
CA MET A 638 -5.42 -6.57 -7.92
C MET A 638 -6.47 -6.91 -8.97
N ASP A 639 -6.99 -8.13 -8.95
CA ASP A 639 -8.03 -8.57 -9.88
C ASP A 639 -9.25 -7.66 -9.81
N GLN A 640 -9.71 -7.33 -8.59
CA GLN A 640 -10.81 -6.39 -8.36
C GLN A 640 -10.48 -4.98 -8.89
N ALA A 641 -9.23 -4.55 -8.73
CA ALA A 641 -8.77 -3.25 -9.17
C ALA A 641 -8.77 -3.15 -10.70
N VAL A 642 -8.24 -4.16 -11.39
CA VAL A 642 -8.21 -4.23 -12.85
C VAL A 642 -9.62 -4.38 -13.42
N VAL A 643 -10.45 -5.28 -12.88
CA VAL A 643 -11.86 -5.43 -13.28
C VAL A 643 -12.63 -4.12 -13.05
N GLY A 644 -12.43 -3.46 -11.91
CA GLY A 644 -13.09 -2.19 -11.61
C GLY A 644 -12.63 -1.06 -12.54
N LEU A 645 -11.36 -0.99 -12.92
CA LEU A 645 -10.85 -0.05 -13.93
C LEU A 645 -11.46 -0.31 -15.31
N ALA A 646 -11.57 -1.57 -15.73
CA ALA A 646 -12.21 -1.95 -17.00
C ALA A 646 -13.70 -1.57 -17.01
N ARG A 647 -14.36 -1.67 -15.86
CA ARG A 647 -15.78 -1.30 -15.68
C ARG A 647 -16.01 0.20 -15.50
N LEU A 648 -14.99 1.03 -15.37
CA LEU A 648 -15.17 2.44 -15.02
C LEU A 648 -15.90 3.21 -16.15
N ARG A 649 -16.99 3.94 -15.81
CA ARG A 649 -17.77 4.74 -16.79
C ARG A 649 -17.10 6.06 -17.18
N TYR A 650 -16.35 6.64 -16.26
CA TYR A 650 -15.76 7.97 -16.35
C TYR A 650 -14.22 7.88 -16.39
N PRO A 651 -13.49 8.95 -16.74
CA PRO A 651 -12.04 8.94 -16.62
C PRO A 651 -11.63 8.82 -15.15
N LYS A 652 -10.46 8.22 -14.88
CA LYS A 652 -9.96 8.04 -13.50
C LYS A 652 -9.86 9.35 -12.72
N MET A 653 -9.52 10.45 -13.39
CA MET A 653 -9.46 11.78 -12.77
C MET A 653 -10.83 12.26 -12.28
N ALA A 654 -11.92 11.91 -12.97
CA ALA A 654 -13.26 12.21 -12.50
C ALA A 654 -13.62 11.37 -11.26
N LEU A 655 -13.20 10.10 -11.20
CA LEU A 655 -13.36 9.27 -10.00
C LEU A 655 -12.58 9.87 -8.81
N LEU A 656 -11.31 10.22 -8.99
CA LEU A 656 -10.48 10.80 -7.94
C LEU A 656 -11.02 12.17 -7.48
N ALA A 657 -11.46 13.01 -8.41
CA ALA A 657 -12.11 14.28 -8.11
C ALA A 657 -13.42 14.07 -7.33
N ALA A 658 -14.24 13.07 -7.71
CA ALA A 658 -15.46 12.72 -7.00
C ALA A 658 -15.18 12.25 -5.57
N LEU A 659 -14.13 11.45 -5.35
CA LEU A 659 -13.71 11.01 -4.02
C LEU A 659 -13.20 12.18 -3.16
N ALA A 660 -12.43 13.10 -3.76
CA ALA A 660 -12.00 14.32 -3.08
C ALA A 660 -13.20 15.22 -2.73
N ALA A 661 -14.14 15.38 -3.66
CA ALA A 661 -15.37 16.13 -3.45
C ALA A 661 -16.27 15.49 -2.38
N ASP A 662 -16.33 14.16 -2.28
CA ASP A 662 -17.07 13.47 -1.21
C ASP A 662 -16.43 13.70 0.17
N ARG A 663 -15.11 13.84 0.24
CA ARG A 663 -14.40 14.14 1.50
C ARG A 663 -14.62 15.59 1.95
N VAL A 664 -14.43 16.55 1.04
CA VAL A 664 -14.41 17.99 1.33
C VAL A 664 -15.80 18.63 1.20
N GLY A 665 -16.66 18.07 0.37
CA GLY A 665 -17.96 18.64 0.03
C GLY A 665 -19.03 18.47 1.13
N PRO A 666 -20.14 19.23 1.01
CA PRO A 666 -21.29 19.11 1.91
C PRO A 666 -21.80 17.68 2.00
N GLN A 667 -22.21 17.24 3.21
CA GLN A 667 -22.68 15.86 3.45
C GLN A 667 -23.77 15.40 2.48
N ARG A 668 -24.65 16.30 2.04
CA ARG A 668 -25.73 16.01 1.06
C ARG A 668 -25.24 15.57 -0.33
N PHE A 669 -23.99 15.86 -0.69
CA PHE A 669 -23.41 15.45 -1.97
C PHE A 669 -22.60 14.16 -1.86
N ARG A 670 -22.29 13.72 -0.63
CA ARG A 670 -21.53 12.49 -0.40
C ARG A 670 -22.24 11.31 -1.04
N ARG A 671 -21.48 10.43 -1.70
CA ARG A 671 -21.97 9.20 -2.34
C ARG A 671 -22.82 9.39 -3.59
N ARG A 672 -23.21 10.62 -3.96
CA ARG A 672 -23.99 10.85 -5.19
C ARG A 672 -23.18 10.47 -6.44
N TRP A 673 -21.89 10.76 -6.40
CA TRP A 673 -20.95 10.57 -7.52
C TRP A 673 -20.13 9.28 -7.41
N THR A 674 -20.07 8.67 -6.22
CA THR A 674 -19.26 7.47 -5.94
C THR A 674 -20.13 6.21 -5.73
N ALA A 675 -21.43 6.27 -5.98
CA ALA A 675 -22.29 5.08 -5.94
C ALA A 675 -21.84 4.04 -6.99
N PRO A 676 -21.57 2.77 -6.61
CA PRO A 676 -21.03 1.76 -7.53
C PRO A 676 -21.82 1.60 -8.83
N SER A 677 -23.16 1.59 -8.75
CA SER A 677 -24.05 1.46 -9.92
C SER A 677 -23.95 2.61 -10.93
N ARG A 678 -23.49 3.78 -10.50
CA ARG A 678 -23.28 4.96 -11.35
C ARG A 678 -21.86 5.07 -11.88
N VAL A 679 -20.89 4.50 -11.16
CA VAL A 679 -19.46 4.60 -11.48
C VAL A 679 -19.01 3.42 -12.33
N LEU A 680 -19.50 2.22 -12.02
CA LEU A 680 -19.16 0.99 -12.71
C LEU A 680 -20.23 0.62 -13.74
N ARG A 681 -19.79 0.15 -14.91
CA ARG A 681 -20.61 -0.52 -15.93
C ARG A 681 -20.98 -1.92 -15.43
N ARG A 682 -22.09 -2.47 -15.92
CA ARG A 682 -22.31 -3.91 -15.78
C ARG A 682 -21.24 -4.63 -16.58
N LEU A 683 -20.89 -5.84 -16.16
CA LEU A 683 -19.83 -6.60 -16.82
C LEU A 683 -20.15 -6.88 -18.31
N SER A 684 -21.44 -7.07 -18.63
CA SER A 684 -21.95 -7.18 -20.01
C SER A 684 -21.74 -5.94 -20.88
N ASP A 685 -21.57 -4.77 -20.26
CA ASP A 685 -21.48 -3.48 -20.94
C ASP A 685 -20.02 -2.99 -21.03
N VAL A 686 -19.07 -3.83 -20.61
CA VAL A 686 -17.64 -3.53 -20.72
C VAL A 686 -17.23 -3.70 -22.18
N PRO A 687 -16.59 -2.69 -22.80
CA PRO A 687 -16.14 -2.79 -24.18
C PRO A 687 -15.20 -4.00 -24.36
N PRO A 688 -15.29 -4.74 -25.48
CA PRO A 688 -14.45 -5.91 -25.73
C PRO A 688 -12.96 -5.57 -25.70
N GLU A 689 -12.59 -4.34 -26.07
CA GLU A 689 -11.22 -3.88 -26.00
C GLU A 689 -10.73 -3.71 -24.56
N ALA A 690 -11.60 -3.27 -23.65
CA ALA A 690 -11.30 -3.19 -22.22
C ALA A 690 -11.11 -4.59 -21.62
N LEU A 691 -11.90 -5.58 -22.09
CA LEU A 691 -11.76 -6.99 -21.70
C LEU A 691 -10.47 -7.63 -22.23
N ALA A 692 -9.99 -7.23 -23.40
CA ALA A 692 -8.71 -7.71 -23.92
C ALA A 692 -7.53 -7.37 -23.00
N TYR A 693 -7.63 -6.30 -22.19
CA TYR A 693 -6.62 -5.97 -21.17
C TYR A 693 -6.65 -6.88 -19.95
N LEU A 694 -7.72 -7.65 -19.74
CA LEU A 694 -7.85 -8.63 -18.65
C LEU A 694 -7.23 -9.99 -19.02
N GLN A 695 -6.82 -10.18 -20.28
CA GLN A 695 -6.27 -11.44 -20.80
C GLN A 695 -4.73 -11.53 -20.69
N VAL A 696 -4.08 -10.45 -20.23
CA VAL A 696 -2.62 -10.35 -20.03
C VAL A 696 -2.31 -10.58 -18.57
#